data_AF-A0A1V6F527-F1
#
_entry.id   AF-A0A1V6F527-F1
#
_cell.length_a   1.000
_cell.length_b   1.000
_cell.length_c   1.000
_cell.angle_alpha   90.00
_cell.angle_beta   90.00
_cell.angle_gamma   90.00
#
_symmetry.space_group_name_H-M   'P 1'
#
loop_
_entity.id
_entity.type
_entity.pdbx_description
1 polymer ?
#
loop_
_entity_poly.entity_id
_entity_poly.type
_entity_poly.pdbx_seq_one_letter_code
_entity_poly.pdbx_strand_id
1 'polypeptide(L)'
;MELTINEQRVTAEPNETVLTCALRHGIEIPHLCTHPSLPPFGACRMCMVEIEGMRGYPTACTTPAAEGMVVHADTEALRELRRNILGLMMLEHPSACLICARREQCDEFRPSSEKVGRTTGCHTCNNKEVCEVRKLSADLGFTELAVPPLYHFRPLDRSEPFIDRDLNLCILCGRCVRVCKHQHNASIIDFVGRSSIARIGEAFGRTLMDADCRFCGSCVDVCPTGSLADRFAKWFGEPDSWAETTCMFCDAGCGISVGIENGKAVSVRAVDPDRPLCVLGRFATAPFMNGTERLRVPQVRVGKVLREVSWAEALKAAADKLTRYQGEAFALLCDASIPLEDRFVLKKFTNEVMASPHYHELPPGERGKGKATLPESVKAALVAGNFLNEAQRDALEVLILQDCYTSPSLDKADVVFPAAIFTETDGTVLDNDGVTRPLVRLTIAPGQARPDRDICLDLAAELGAPKLMDREIASIGGAAGLPAPALFTKRASTPDAASDPSKRRAWFRGHNLASLVGGLRSLPVDGDATVASEAANTAARNLSGEKIPFQILTKREISPNNHEITFYAPAVAKKAKAGQFVIIMADATSERVPYTLCDWDTGEGSIRLIVQEKGQSSRKLSLMQAGDVAAHIVGPLGTPLEIDTFGTVVLLGGCYGIGAHIANAKALRAAGNQVILIVEARSHYLHYYQEELASVADEFIASTIDGSNGVKGHAIDVLLRKLKAGLKADRVIVVGCPFMMKTVAAETGNLDIPVWAALNPIMLDGTGMCGACRVTVDGKTKFACVDGPFFDAHLIDWEELKDRRNAYSEAEIGSLLTTEPVEHTHHAHGRGCGCGRA
;
A
#
# COMPACT_ATOMS: atom_id res chain seq x y z
N MET A 1 -24.65 -24.05 32.10
CA MET A 1 -23.75 -24.60 33.13
C MET A 1 -23.03 -23.44 33.79
N GLU A 2 -22.87 -23.42 35.11
CA GLU A 2 -22.13 -22.34 35.79
C GLU A 2 -20.65 -22.70 35.96
N LEU A 3 -19.78 -21.74 35.72
CA LEU A 3 -18.33 -21.85 35.96
C LEU A 3 -17.78 -20.51 36.45
N THR A 4 -16.59 -20.52 37.03
CA THR A 4 -15.89 -19.33 37.49
C THR A 4 -14.64 -19.11 36.63
N ILE A 5 -14.47 -17.91 36.06
CA ILE A 5 -13.27 -17.51 35.31
C ILE A 5 -12.74 -16.22 35.92
N ASN A 6 -11.49 -16.20 36.41
CA ASN A 6 -10.88 -15.06 37.10
C ASN A 6 -11.82 -14.44 38.17
N GLU A 7 -12.34 -15.28 39.06
CA GLU A 7 -13.27 -14.91 40.14
C GLU A 7 -14.69 -14.48 39.68
N GLN A 8 -14.93 -14.35 38.38
CA GLN A 8 -16.24 -14.02 37.83
C GLN A 8 -17.06 -15.29 37.56
N ARG A 9 -18.27 -15.35 38.13
CA ARG A 9 -19.24 -16.41 37.81
C ARG A 9 -19.90 -16.11 36.47
N VAL A 10 -19.81 -17.05 35.55
CA VAL A 10 -20.33 -16.95 34.18
C VAL A 10 -21.15 -18.19 33.84
N THR A 11 -22.04 -18.06 32.85
CA THR A 11 -22.90 -19.17 32.41
C THR A 11 -22.48 -19.65 31.03
N ALA A 12 -22.07 -20.91 30.89
CA ALA A 12 -21.74 -21.52 29.60
C ALA A 12 -22.96 -22.14 28.91
N GLU A 13 -23.02 -21.96 27.59
CA GLU A 13 -23.94 -22.67 26.70
C GLU A 13 -23.49 -24.13 26.47
N PRO A 14 -24.40 -25.05 26.09
CA PRO A 14 -24.04 -26.42 25.77
C PRO A 14 -22.97 -26.49 24.65
N ASN A 15 -21.91 -27.27 24.87
CA ASN A 15 -20.77 -27.45 23.95
C ASN A 15 -19.91 -26.19 23.71
N GLU A 16 -20.12 -25.13 24.48
CA GLU A 16 -19.28 -23.93 24.42
C GLU A 16 -17.87 -24.22 24.97
N THR A 17 -16.84 -23.64 24.36
CA THR A 17 -15.47 -23.74 24.89
C THR A 17 -15.25 -22.72 26.00
N VAL A 18 -14.27 -22.95 26.88
CA VAL A 18 -13.88 -21.99 27.92
C VAL A 18 -13.57 -20.61 27.32
N LEU A 19 -12.88 -20.56 26.17
CA LEU A 19 -12.56 -19.29 25.50
C LEU A 19 -13.81 -18.57 24.99
N THR A 20 -14.72 -19.29 24.31
CA THR A 20 -15.96 -18.67 23.78
C THR A 20 -16.81 -18.13 24.91
N CYS A 21 -16.94 -18.89 26.01
CA CYS A 21 -17.66 -18.47 27.20
C CYS A 21 -17.04 -17.22 27.83
N ALA A 22 -15.71 -17.19 27.97
CA ALA A 22 -14.97 -16.05 28.49
C ALA A 22 -15.22 -14.78 27.65
N LEU A 23 -15.02 -14.86 26.33
CA LEU A 23 -15.18 -13.72 25.42
C LEU A 23 -16.61 -13.19 25.41
N ARG A 24 -17.63 -14.06 25.47
CA ARG A 24 -19.05 -13.67 25.53
C ARG A 24 -19.40 -12.88 26.79
N HIS A 25 -18.64 -13.08 27.88
CA HIS A 25 -18.79 -12.33 29.13
C HIS A 25 -17.77 -11.19 29.28
N GLY A 26 -17.05 -10.84 28.21
CA GLY A 26 -16.07 -9.75 28.24
C GLY A 26 -14.76 -10.08 28.99
N ILE A 27 -14.49 -11.36 29.25
CA ILE A 27 -13.24 -11.82 29.88
C ILE A 27 -12.24 -12.11 28.76
N GLU A 28 -11.19 -11.29 28.67
CA GLU A 28 -10.14 -11.45 27.66
C GLU A 28 -9.18 -12.58 28.04
N ILE A 29 -9.00 -13.54 27.12
CA ILE A 29 -7.97 -14.58 27.21
C ILE A 29 -7.12 -14.46 25.95
N PRO A 30 -5.78 -14.29 26.04
CA PRO A 30 -4.90 -14.13 24.89
C PRO A 30 -5.07 -15.24 23.84
N HIS A 31 -5.19 -14.88 22.56
CA HIS A 31 -5.32 -15.85 21.46
C HIS A 31 -4.87 -15.25 20.12
N LEU A 32 -4.27 -16.08 19.25
CA LEU A 32 -3.83 -15.66 17.90
C LEU A 32 -4.34 -16.58 16.78
N CYS A 33 -4.62 -17.85 17.08
CA CYS A 33 -5.15 -18.77 16.08
C CYS A 33 -6.68 -18.85 16.11
N THR A 34 -7.36 -18.48 17.19
CA THR A 34 -8.82 -18.54 17.24
C THR A 34 -9.44 -17.37 16.49
N HIS A 35 -10.55 -17.59 15.78
CA HIS A 35 -11.36 -16.56 15.14
C HIS A 35 -12.84 -16.94 15.34
N PRO A 36 -13.76 -15.99 15.61
CA PRO A 36 -15.16 -16.31 15.93
C PRO A 36 -15.87 -17.18 14.88
N SER A 37 -15.63 -16.92 13.59
CA SER A 37 -16.24 -17.66 12.48
C SER A 37 -15.54 -18.99 12.14
N LEU A 38 -14.53 -19.43 12.91
CA LEU A 38 -13.74 -20.63 12.59
C LEU A 38 -13.78 -21.68 13.73
N PRO A 39 -13.74 -22.99 13.39
CA PRO A 39 -13.65 -24.04 14.40
C PRO A 39 -12.41 -23.92 15.29
N PRO A 40 -12.47 -24.40 16.56
CA PRO A 40 -11.32 -24.54 17.45
C PRO A 40 -10.08 -25.18 16.79
N PHE A 41 -8.88 -24.72 17.17
CA PHE A 41 -7.62 -25.22 16.58
C PHE A 41 -6.49 -25.47 17.58
N GLY A 42 -6.27 -24.58 18.55
CA GLY A 42 -5.29 -24.80 19.63
C GLY A 42 -3.80 -24.73 19.23
N ALA A 43 -3.47 -24.34 17.99
CA ALA A 43 -2.07 -24.36 17.52
C ALA A 43 -1.17 -23.31 18.20
N CYS A 44 -1.65 -22.08 18.43
CA CYS A 44 -0.80 -21.01 18.96
C CYS A 44 -0.51 -21.12 20.46
N ARG A 45 -1.31 -21.88 21.22
CA ARG A 45 -1.19 -22.04 22.69
C ARG A 45 -1.22 -20.74 23.52
N MET A 46 -1.54 -19.58 22.94
CA MET A 46 -1.69 -18.33 23.71
C MET A 46 -2.85 -18.38 24.72
N CYS A 47 -3.90 -19.15 24.40
CA CYS A 47 -5.10 -19.28 25.21
C CYS A 47 -5.00 -20.33 26.33
N MET A 48 -3.78 -20.71 26.72
CA MET A 48 -3.60 -21.62 27.85
C MET A 48 -4.11 -20.99 29.13
N VAL A 49 -4.77 -21.80 29.94
CA VAL A 49 -5.38 -21.43 31.22
C VAL A 49 -5.03 -22.49 32.25
N GLU A 50 -5.12 -22.14 33.51
CA GLU A 50 -5.04 -23.05 34.64
C GLU A 50 -6.46 -23.37 35.09
N ILE A 51 -6.76 -24.65 35.32
CA ILE A 51 -8.10 -25.08 35.74
C ILE A 51 -7.96 -26.00 36.94
N GLU A 52 -8.64 -25.67 38.03
CA GLU A 52 -8.54 -26.44 39.27
C GLU A 52 -8.93 -27.91 39.06
N GLY A 53 -8.12 -28.82 39.61
CA GLY A 53 -8.31 -30.26 39.44
C GLY A 53 -7.84 -30.82 38.08
N MET A 54 -7.42 -29.99 37.13
CA MET A 54 -6.79 -30.44 35.88
C MET A 54 -5.27 -30.27 35.91
N ARG A 55 -4.55 -31.28 35.43
CA ARG A 55 -3.08 -31.24 35.35
C ARG A 55 -2.62 -30.41 34.14
N GLY A 56 -1.68 -29.50 34.39
CA GLY A 56 -1.05 -28.69 33.35
C GLY A 56 -1.91 -27.50 32.91
N TYR A 57 -1.55 -26.89 31.78
CA TYR A 57 -2.22 -25.70 31.25
C TYR A 57 -2.98 -26.02 29.95
N PRO A 58 -4.23 -26.52 30.02
CA PRO A 58 -5.02 -26.80 28.83
C PRO A 58 -5.36 -25.53 28.03
N THR A 59 -5.65 -25.68 26.74
CA THR A 59 -6.04 -24.57 25.87
C THR A 59 -7.52 -24.24 25.99
N ALA A 60 -7.85 -23.03 26.43
CA ALA A 60 -9.24 -22.58 26.60
C ALA A 60 -10.07 -22.68 25.31
N CYS A 61 -9.45 -22.55 24.13
CA CYS A 61 -10.16 -22.60 22.85
C CYS A 61 -10.63 -24.00 22.44
N THR A 62 -10.10 -25.07 23.04
CA THR A 62 -10.50 -26.46 22.72
C THR A 62 -11.14 -27.18 23.91
N THR A 63 -10.98 -26.65 25.13
CA THR A 63 -11.56 -27.23 26.34
C THR A 63 -13.03 -26.86 26.42
N PRO A 64 -13.96 -27.83 26.44
CA PRO A 64 -15.38 -27.56 26.70
C PRO A 64 -15.56 -27.00 28.12
N ALA A 65 -16.43 -26.00 28.25
CA ALA A 65 -16.84 -25.50 29.57
C ALA A 65 -17.70 -26.56 30.28
N ALA A 66 -17.45 -26.77 31.57
CA ALA A 66 -18.17 -27.74 32.39
C ALA A 66 -18.68 -27.08 33.68
N GLU A 67 -19.76 -27.64 34.23
CA GLU A 67 -20.34 -27.21 35.50
C GLU A 67 -19.32 -27.23 36.64
N GLY A 68 -19.27 -26.16 37.42
CA GLY A 68 -18.38 -26.01 38.59
C GLY A 68 -16.91 -25.81 38.24
N MET A 69 -16.54 -25.62 36.96
CA MET A 69 -15.16 -25.39 36.56
C MET A 69 -14.64 -24.06 37.14
N VAL A 70 -13.41 -24.05 37.67
CA VAL A 70 -12.73 -22.84 38.16
C VAL A 70 -11.48 -22.61 37.32
N VAL A 71 -11.49 -21.53 36.53
CA VAL A 71 -10.47 -21.21 35.54
C VAL A 71 -9.72 -19.95 35.96
N HIS A 72 -8.39 -20.06 36.03
CA HIS A 72 -7.47 -18.95 36.21
C HIS A 72 -6.77 -18.67 34.87
N ALA A 73 -6.98 -17.49 34.31
CA ALA A 73 -6.50 -17.13 32.98
C ALA A 73 -5.31 -16.16 32.99
N ASP A 74 -4.89 -15.64 34.15
CA ASP A 74 -3.85 -14.61 34.23
C ASP A 74 -2.94 -14.75 35.47
N THR A 75 -2.41 -15.94 35.70
CA THR A 75 -1.40 -16.19 36.75
C THR A 75 0.01 -15.83 36.24
N GLU A 76 0.95 -15.56 37.15
CA GLU A 76 2.34 -15.23 36.76
C GLU A 76 2.98 -16.36 35.94
N ALA A 77 2.74 -17.62 36.32
CA ALA A 77 3.20 -18.79 35.56
C ALA A 77 2.64 -18.82 34.13
N LEU A 78 1.36 -18.45 33.94
CA LEU A 78 0.75 -18.33 32.61
C LEU A 78 1.36 -17.19 31.80
N ARG A 79 1.64 -16.04 32.42
CA ARG A 79 2.28 -14.89 31.76
C ARG A 79 3.70 -15.25 31.28
N GLU A 80 4.50 -15.89 32.13
CA GLU A 80 5.83 -16.38 31.75
C GLU A 80 5.76 -17.41 30.61
N LEU A 81 4.87 -18.39 30.73
CA LEU A 81 4.69 -19.42 29.70
C LEU A 81 4.27 -18.83 28.35
N ARG A 82 3.34 -17.86 28.35
CA ARG A 82 2.92 -17.13 27.15
C ARG A 82 4.06 -16.31 26.54
N ARG A 83 4.85 -15.59 27.36
CA ARG A 83 6.05 -14.88 26.90
C ARG A 83 7.04 -15.81 26.23
N ASN A 84 7.30 -16.97 26.81
CA ASN A 84 8.21 -17.98 26.25
C ASN A 84 7.72 -18.51 24.89
N ILE A 85 6.42 -18.83 24.77
CA ILE A 85 5.84 -19.31 23.51
C ILE A 85 5.82 -18.20 22.46
N LEU A 86 5.50 -16.95 22.83
CA LEU A 86 5.60 -15.81 21.92
C LEU A 86 7.05 -15.62 21.46
N GLY A 87 8.02 -15.74 22.35
CA GLY A 87 9.45 -15.72 22.02
C GLY A 87 9.81 -16.74 20.94
N LEU A 88 9.34 -17.98 21.08
CA LEU A 88 9.54 -19.04 20.07
C LEU A 88 8.90 -18.70 18.72
N MET A 89 7.71 -18.11 18.70
CA MET A 89 7.09 -17.63 17.45
C MET A 89 7.90 -16.50 16.82
N MET A 90 8.45 -15.61 17.64
CA MET A 90 9.19 -14.42 17.21
C MET A 90 10.61 -14.73 16.74
N LEU A 91 11.12 -15.96 16.93
CA LEU A 91 12.39 -16.39 16.36
C LEU A 91 12.39 -16.40 14.84
N GLU A 92 11.27 -16.76 14.21
CA GLU A 92 11.16 -16.83 12.74
C GLU A 92 10.41 -15.64 12.13
N HIS A 93 9.97 -14.71 12.98
CA HIS A 93 9.28 -13.47 12.59
C HIS A 93 10.24 -12.28 12.68
N PRO A 94 10.21 -11.31 11.74
CA PRO A 94 10.93 -10.02 11.83
C PRO A 94 10.53 -9.15 13.03
N SER A 95 10.94 -9.55 14.23
CA SER A 95 10.38 -9.12 15.52
C SER A 95 11.24 -8.12 16.29
N ALA A 96 12.41 -7.72 15.75
CA ALA A 96 13.34 -6.81 16.44
C ALA A 96 12.70 -5.49 16.90
N CYS A 97 11.68 -5.00 16.20
CA CYS A 97 10.93 -3.81 16.62
C CYS A 97 10.09 -4.03 17.89
N LEU A 98 9.65 -5.26 18.18
CA LEU A 98 8.83 -5.59 19.35
C LEU A 98 9.62 -5.47 20.66
N ILE A 99 10.95 -5.69 20.61
CA ILE A 99 11.86 -5.65 21.75
C ILE A 99 12.75 -4.38 21.78
N CYS A 100 12.48 -3.43 20.89
CA CYS A 100 13.25 -2.20 20.77
C CYS A 100 12.81 -1.15 21.80
N ALA A 101 13.74 -0.67 22.63
CA ALA A 101 13.48 0.36 23.63
C ALA A 101 13.09 1.73 23.03
N ARG A 102 13.50 2.02 21.80
CA ARG A 102 13.20 3.28 21.08
C ARG A 102 12.00 3.17 20.13
N ARG A 103 11.18 2.12 20.24
CA ARG A 103 10.05 1.86 19.33
C ARG A 103 9.09 3.04 19.24
N GLU A 104 8.68 3.60 20.39
CA GLU A 104 7.67 4.67 20.46
C GLU A 104 8.18 5.96 19.80
N GLN A 105 9.40 6.39 20.13
CA GLN A 105 10.06 7.54 19.49
C GLN A 105 10.22 7.33 17.97
N CYS A 106 10.54 6.10 17.55
CA CYS A 106 10.68 5.75 16.14
C CYS A 106 9.33 5.81 15.41
N ASP A 107 8.24 5.38 16.06
CA ASP A 107 6.88 5.42 15.51
C ASP A 107 6.37 6.87 15.41
N GLU A 108 6.65 7.73 16.38
CA GLU A 108 6.26 9.15 16.36
C GLU A 108 6.96 9.93 15.23
N PHE A 109 8.23 9.63 14.96
CA PHE A 109 9.02 10.36 13.99
C PHE A 109 8.83 9.86 12.55
N ARG A 110 8.51 8.58 12.34
CA ARG A 110 8.37 8.00 11.00
C ARG A 110 6.99 8.28 10.40
N PRO A 111 6.87 8.31 9.06
CA PRO A 111 5.57 8.33 8.40
C PRO A 111 4.74 7.09 8.75
N SER A 112 3.41 7.24 8.69
CA SER A 112 2.45 6.14 8.88
C SER A 112 2.61 5.03 7.83
N SER A 113 3.02 5.36 6.60
CA SER A 113 3.20 4.41 5.50
C SER A 113 4.64 4.41 4.95
N GLU A 114 5.30 3.25 5.01
CA GLU A 114 6.59 3.04 4.34
C GLU A 114 6.45 1.99 3.23
N LYS A 115 6.64 2.45 1.98
CA LYS A 115 6.41 1.66 0.76
C LYS A 115 7.57 0.71 0.48
N VAL A 116 7.76 -0.30 1.31
CA VAL A 116 8.86 -1.25 1.15
C VAL A 116 8.51 -2.45 0.27
N GLY A 117 9.54 -3.12 -0.23
CA GLY A 117 9.42 -4.47 -0.78
C GLY A 117 8.90 -5.45 0.27
N ARG A 118 9.82 -6.06 1.01
CA ARG A 118 9.62 -7.00 2.12
C ARG A 118 9.50 -6.27 3.46
N THR A 119 8.66 -6.78 4.34
CA THR A 119 8.59 -6.25 5.70
C THR A 119 9.73 -6.82 6.53
N THR A 120 10.55 -5.94 7.10
CA THR A 120 11.75 -6.31 7.88
C THR A 120 11.67 -5.88 9.34
N GLY A 121 10.50 -5.35 9.74
CA GLY A 121 10.14 -4.99 11.12
C GLY A 121 8.85 -4.18 11.14
N CYS A 122 8.28 -3.94 12.33
CA CYS A 122 6.96 -3.32 12.48
C CYS A 122 6.83 -1.94 11.81
N HIS A 123 7.89 -1.12 11.79
CA HIS A 123 7.84 0.21 11.16
C HIS A 123 7.68 0.18 9.63
N THR A 124 7.95 -0.97 9.00
CA THR A 124 7.71 -1.17 7.56
C THR A 124 6.53 -2.10 7.30
N CYS A 125 5.80 -2.51 8.35
CA CYS A 125 4.70 -3.44 8.25
C CYS A 125 3.39 -2.66 8.08
N ASN A 126 2.63 -2.99 7.03
CA ASN A 126 1.33 -2.39 6.78
C ASN A 126 0.28 -2.67 7.87
N ASN A 127 0.37 -3.83 8.52
CA ASN A 127 -0.60 -4.22 9.54
C ASN A 127 -0.20 -3.73 10.94
N LYS A 128 0.73 -2.77 11.07
CA LYS A 128 1.28 -2.32 12.37
C LYS A 128 0.18 -1.96 13.38
N GLU A 129 -0.80 -1.16 12.98
CA GLU A 129 -1.88 -0.67 13.86
C GLU A 129 -2.84 -1.79 14.30
N VAL A 130 -3.18 -2.71 13.38
CA VAL A 130 -4.13 -3.81 13.63
C VAL A 130 -3.49 -5.16 14.00
N CYS A 131 -2.16 -5.22 14.20
CA CYS A 131 -1.47 -6.49 14.38
C CYS A 131 -1.70 -7.07 15.78
N GLU A 132 -2.42 -8.19 15.85
CA GLU A 132 -2.69 -8.92 17.10
C GLU A 132 -1.40 -9.40 17.81
N VAL A 133 -0.36 -9.75 17.04
CA VAL A 133 0.95 -10.13 17.62
C VAL A 133 1.63 -8.94 18.29
N ARG A 134 1.54 -7.75 17.70
CA ARG A 134 2.10 -6.52 18.28
C ARG A 134 1.36 -6.14 19.56
N LYS A 135 0.02 -6.17 19.54
CA LYS A 135 -0.82 -5.94 20.75
C LYS A 135 -0.42 -6.91 21.85
N LEU A 136 -0.44 -8.22 21.55
CA LEU A 136 -0.11 -9.25 22.53
C LEU A 136 1.31 -9.15 23.07
N SER A 137 2.27 -8.75 22.23
CA SER A 137 3.65 -8.48 22.65
C SER A 137 3.74 -7.35 23.68
N ALA A 138 2.92 -6.29 23.52
CA ALA A 138 2.85 -5.20 24.48
C ALA A 138 2.17 -5.66 25.78
N ASP A 139 1.02 -6.34 25.68
CA ASP A 139 0.24 -6.82 26.83
C ASP A 139 1.06 -7.77 27.72
N LEU A 140 1.91 -8.60 27.12
CA LEU A 140 2.78 -9.54 27.85
C LEU A 140 4.11 -8.94 28.32
N GLY A 141 4.43 -7.68 27.99
CA GLY A 141 5.72 -7.06 28.33
C GLY A 141 6.92 -7.75 27.66
N PHE A 142 6.75 -8.21 26.41
CA PHE A 142 7.78 -8.93 25.67
C PHE A 142 8.93 -7.99 25.25
N THR A 143 10.12 -8.20 25.84
CA THR A 143 11.27 -7.27 25.73
C THR A 143 12.58 -7.94 25.33
N GLU A 144 12.60 -9.27 25.20
CA GLU A 144 13.81 -10.01 24.84
C GLU A 144 13.53 -11.32 24.12
N LEU A 145 14.54 -11.76 23.36
CA LEU A 145 14.60 -13.09 22.76
C LEU A 145 15.73 -13.86 23.44
N ALA A 146 15.43 -15.09 23.89
CA ALA A 146 16.41 -15.93 24.58
C ALA A 146 17.52 -16.46 23.64
N VAL A 147 17.23 -16.57 22.34
CA VAL A 147 18.19 -17.00 21.31
C VAL A 147 18.08 -16.12 20.07
N PRO A 148 19.14 -16.03 19.25
CA PRO A 148 19.10 -15.27 18.01
C PRO A 148 17.97 -15.73 17.07
N PRO A 149 17.26 -14.81 16.41
CA PRO A 149 16.23 -15.15 15.43
C PRO A 149 16.83 -15.79 14.17
N LEU A 150 16.02 -16.56 13.46
CA LEU A 150 16.30 -17.16 12.16
C LEU A 150 15.41 -16.49 11.11
N TYR A 151 16.02 -15.85 10.11
CA TYR A 151 15.28 -15.30 8.98
C TYR A 151 15.29 -16.28 7.81
N HIS A 152 14.11 -16.61 7.27
CA HIS A 152 13.97 -17.63 6.22
C HIS A 152 14.35 -17.16 4.81
N PHE A 153 14.54 -15.85 4.60
CA PHE A 153 14.79 -15.26 3.27
C PHE A 153 13.76 -15.69 2.22
N ARG A 154 12.50 -15.87 2.63
CA ARG A 154 11.43 -16.22 1.67
C ARG A 154 11.21 -15.02 0.76
N PRO A 155 11.11 -15.23 -0.57
CA PRO A 155 10.79 -14.15 -1.48
C PRO A 155 9.40 -13.60 -1.14
N LEU A 156 9.23 -12.30 -1.33
CA LEU A 156 7.90 -11.70 -1.33
C LEU A 156 7.18 -12.15 -2.59
N ASP A 157 6.08 -12.86 -2.41
CA ASP A 157 5.25 -13.30 -3.52
C ASP A 157 4.29 -12.17 -3.91
N ARG A 158 4.50 -11.67 -5.13
CA ARG A 158 3.66 -10.69 -5.83
C ARG A 158 3.20 -11.20 -7.20
N SER A 159 3.32 -12.50 -7.50
CA SER A 159 2.89 -13.04 -8.80
C SER A 159 1.37 -12.99 -8.96
N GLU A 160 0.66 -12.88 -7.84
CA GLU A 160 -0.80 -12.79 -7.82
C GLU A 160 -1.31 -11.37 -8.07
N PRO A 161 -2.54 -11.16 -8.59
CA PRO A 161 -3.02 -9.83 -8.98
C PRO A 161 -3.39 -8.89 -7.82
N PHE A 162 -3.88 -9.42 -6.69
CA PHE A 162 -4.51 -8.61 -5.64
C PHE A 162 -3.88 -8.76 -4.25
N ILE A 163 -3.16 -9.86 -4.01
CA ILE A 163 -2.66 -10.21 -2.68
C ILE A 163 -1.13 -10.26 -2.74
N ASP A 164 -0.48 -9.51 -1.86
CA ASP A 164 0.95 -9.68 -1.58
C ASP A 164 1.10 -10.68 -0.41
N ARG A 165 2.04 -11.62 -0.55
CA ARG A 165 2.29 -12.64 0.47
C ARG A 165 3.73 -12.59 0.95
N ASP A 166 3.93 -12.11 2.18
CA ASP A 166 5.21 -12.16 2.87
C ASP A 166 5.18 -13.27 3.92
N LEU A 167 5.65 -14.46 3.55
CA LEU A 167 5.67 -15.62 4.44
C LEU A 167 6.76 -15.55 5.51
N ASN A 168 7.60 -14.51 5.53
CA ASN A 168 8.48 -14.24 6.66
C ASN A 168 7.70 -13.66 7.85
N LEU A 169 6.50 -13.10 7.62
CA LEU A 169 5.65 -12.58 8.70
C LEU A 169 4.70 -13.64 9.28
N CYS A 170 4.59 -14.81 8.64
CA CYS A 170 3.61 -15.83 9.00
C CYS A 170 3.97 -16.52 10.32
N ILE A 171 3.04 -16.53 11.28
CA ILE A 171 3.18 -17.28 12.55
C ILE A 171 2.51 -18.66 12.52
N LEU A 172 2.16 -19.17 11.32
CA LEU A 172 1.54 -20.49 11.11
C LEU A 172 0.24 -20.73 11.93
N CYS A 173 -0.55 -19.69 12.17
CA CYS A 173 -1.79 -19.79 12.97
C CYS A 173 -2.92 -20.58 12.28
N GLY A 174 -2.82 -20.82 10.98
CA GLY A 174 -3.78 -21.60 10.20
C GLY A 174 -5.16 -20.97 10.04
N ARG A 175 -5.37 -19.70 10.40
CA ARG A 175 -6.67 -19.01 10.18
C ARG A 175 -7.00 -18.93 8.69
N CYS A 176 -6.04 -18.54 7.86
CA CYS A 176 -6.20 -18.46 6.41
C CYS A 176 -6.52 -19.81 5.74
N VAL A 177 -5.90 -20.90 6.21
CA VAL A 177 -6.19 -22.27 5.77
C VAL A 177 -7.61 -22.67 6.15
N ARG A 178 -7.99 -22.45 7.41
CA ARG A 178 -9.30 -22.85 7.93
C ARG A 178 -10.45 -22.05 7.33
N VAL A 179 -10.30 -20.75 7.08
CA VAL A 179 -11.33 -19.97 6.39
C VAL A 179 -11.51 -20.45 4.94
N CYS A 180 -10.41 -20.73 4.24
CA CYS A 180 -10.46 -21.24 2.87
C CYS A 180 -11.11 -22.64 2.79
N LYS A 181 -10.84 -23.50 3.77
CA LYS A 181 -11.33 -24.87 3.83
C LYS A 181 -12.75 -24.98 4.38
N HIS A 182 -12.99 -24.51 5.60
CA HIS A 182 -14.23 -24.77 6.33
C HIS A 182 -15.34 -23.80 5.97
N GLN A 183 -15.01 -22.54 5.68
CA GLN A 183 -16.02 -21.55 5.36
C GLN A 183 -16.31 -21.50 3.86
N HIS A 184 -15.26 -21.56 3.04
CA HIS A 184 -15.37 -21.39 1.58
C HIS A 184 -15.34 -22.68 0.78
N ASN A 185 -15.11 -23.83 1.42
CA ASN A 185 -15.02 -25.16 0.80
C ASN A 185 -14.09 -25.23 -0.44
N ALA A 186 -12.99 -24.46 -0.42
CA ALA A 186 -12.06 -24.36 -1.54
C ALA A 186 -10.72 -25.08 -1.25
N SER A 187 -10.16 -24.91 -0.05
CA SER A 187 -8.89 -25.52 0.36
C SER A 187 -7.70 -25.22 -0.58
N ILE A 188 -7.64 -23.99 -1.10
CA ILE A 188 -6.58 -23.54 -2.03
C ILE A 188 -5.19 -23.51 -1.36
N ILE A 189 -5.14 -23.07 -0.11
CA ILE A 189 -3.93 -22.96 0.70
C ILE A 189 -3.99 -23.91 1.90
N ASP A 190 -2.87 -24.53 2.20
CA ASP A 190 -2.72 -25.43 3.36
C ASP A 190 -1.29 -25.32 3.95
N PHE A 191 -1.03 -26.08 5.00
CA PHE A 191 0.31 -26.26 5.56
C PHE A 191 1.15 -27.15 4.65
N VAL A 192 2.29 -26.62 4.19
CA VAL A 192 3.28 -27.32 3.37
C VAL A 192 4.57 -27.49 4.17
N GLY A 193 5.07 -28.73 4.24
CA GLY A 193 6.27 -29.07 5.01
C GLY A 193 5.95 -29.37 6.48
N ARG A 194 7.00 -29.41 7.31
CA ARG A 194 6.91 -29.70 8.76
C ARG A 194 8.05 -29.04 9.51
N SER A 195 7.87 -28.80 10.81
CA SER A 195 8.88 -28.14 11.66
C SER A 195 9.26 -26.75 11.12
N SER A 196 10.51 -26.29 11.29
CA SER A 196 10.96 -24.95 10.91
C SER A 196 10.81 -24.62 9.42
N ILE A 197 10.75 -25.62 8.54
CA ILE A 197 10.50 -25.40 7.10
C ILE A 197 9.01 -25.32 6.74
N ALA A 198 8.11 -25.43 7.72
CA ALA A 198 6.67 -25.33 7.50
C ALA A 198 6.30 -23.93 7.01
N ARG A 199 5.39 -23.89 6.04
CA ARG A 199 4.85 -22.64 5.47
C ARG A 199 3.40 -22.84 5.04
N ILE A 200 2.67 -21.74 4.93
CA ILE A 200 1.39 -21.74 4.22
C ILE A 200 1.69 -21.70 2.72
N GLY A 201 1.00 -22.52 1.94
CA GLY A 201 1.18 -22.56 0.50
C GLY A 201 0.22 -23.51 -0.19
N GLU A 202 0.38 -23.58 -1.50
CA GLU A 202 -0.42 -24.36 -2.42
C GLU A 202 0.21 -25.74 -2.63
N ALA A 203 -0.62 -26.72 -3.01
CA ALA A 203 -0.13 -28.03 -3.41
C ALA A 203 0.84 -27.89 -4.59
N PHE A 204 2.00 -28.54 -4.47
CA PHE A 204 3.06 -28.56 -5.49
C PHE A 204 3.65 -27.19 -5.87
N GLY A 205 3.39 -26.13 -5.10
CA GLY A 205 3.94 -24.79 -5.36
C GLY A 205 3.32 -24.08 -6.57
N ARG A 206 2.07 -24.40 -6.90
CA ARG A 206 1.26 -23.69 -7.90
C ARG A 206 0.99 -22.24 -7.47
N THR A 207 0.67 -21.37 -8.43
CA THR A 207 0.13 -20.05 -8.13
C THR A 207 -1.29 -20.16 -7.58
N LEU A 208 -1.81 -19.11 -6.92
CA LEU A 208 -3.21 -19.08 -6.49
C LEU A 208 -4.15 -19.13 -7.71
N MET A 209 -3.77 -18.51 -8.82
CA MET A 209 -4.52 -18.59 -10.08
C MET A 209 -4.59 -20.04 -10.61
N ASP A 210 -3.47 -20.76 -10.66
CA ASP A 210 -3.41 -22.18 -11.09
C ASP A 210 -4.17 -23.14 -10.15
N ALA A 211 -4.44 -22.67 -8.93
CA ALA A 211 -5.20 -23.39 -7.92
C ALA A 211 -6.67 -22.95 -7.89
N ASP A 212 -7.18 -22.21 -8.88
CA ASP A 212 -8.56 -21.75 -8.98
C ASP A 212 -9.01 -20.86 -7.79
N CYS A 213 -8.11 -20.03 -7.26
CA CYS A 213 -8.44 -19.06 -6.24
C CYS A 213 -9.43 -18.01 -6.77
N ARG A 214 -10.55 -17.83 -6.05
CA ARG A 214 -11.58 -16.82 -6.39
C ARG A 214 -11.20 -15.39 -5.99
N PHE A 215 -10.11 -15.19 -5.27
CA PHE A 215 -9.69 -13.90 -4.70
C PHE A 215 -10.80 -13.22 -3.88
N CYS A 216 -11.40 -13.95 -2.92
CA CYS A 216 -12.43 -13.40 -2.04
C CYS A 216 -11.90 -12.49 -0.91
N GLY A 217 -10.59 -12.53 -0.64
CA GLY A 217 -9.95 -11.71 0.39
C GLY A 217 -10.10 -12.21 1.84
N SER A 218 -10.92 -13.22 2.12
CA SER A 218 -11.15 -13.66 3.51
C SER A 218 -9.88 -14.17 4.23
N CYS A 219 -8.89 -14.67 3.49
CA CYS A 219 -7.59 -15.03 4.08
C CYS A 219 -6.78 -13.82 4.54
N VAL A 220 -6.94 -12.67 3.89
CA VAL A 220 -6.39 -11.37 4.29
C VAL A 220 -7.10 -10.88 5.56
N ASP A 221 -8.44 -10.96 5.59
CA ASP A 221 -9.26 -10.48 6.71
C ASP A 221 -8.94 -11.18 8.04
N VAL A 222 -8.66 -12.48 8.01
CA VAL A 222 -8.40 -13.27 9.23
C VAL A 222 -6.92 -13.34 9.62
N CYS A 223 -6.01 -12.72 8.86
CA CYS A 223 -4.58 -12.80 9.14
C CYS A 223 -4.20 -11.93 10.35
N PRO A 224 -3.69 -12.51 11.46
CA PRO A 224 -3.33 -11.74 12.67
C PRO A 224 -2.02 -10.94 12.54
N THR A 225 -1.40 -10.98 11.36
CA THR A 225 -0.08 -10.40 11.04
C THR A 225 -0.17 -9.70 9.69
N GLY A 226 0.93 -9.18 9.15
CA GLY A 226 1.00 -8.67 7.77
C GLY A 226 1.25 -9.70 6.67
N SER A 227 1.19 -11.01 6.97
CA SER A 227 1.67 -12.03 6.02
C SER A 227 0.85 -12.14 4.73
N LEU A 228 -0.45 -11.90 4.80
CA LEU A 228 -1.34 -11.80 3.64
C LEU A 228 -1.91 -10.39 3.63
N ALA A 229 -1.65 -9.63 2.57
CA ALA A 229 -2.03 -8.22 2.49
C ALA A 229 -2.74 -7.92 1.17
N ASP A 230 -3.81 -7.13 1.24
CA ASP A 230 -4.38 -6.49 0.06
C ASP A 230 -3.36 -5.50 -0.53
N ARG A 231 -2.99 -5.70 -1.79
CA ARG A 231 -1.96 -4.92 -2.47
C ARG A 231 -2.25 -3.42 -2.49
N PHE A 232 -3.53 -3.06 -2.61
CA PHE A 232 -3.98 -1.67 -2.58
C PHE A 232 -4.07 -1.18 -1.13
N ALA A 233 -4.84 -1.89 -0.29
CA ALA A 233 -5.23 -1.36 1.02
C ALA A 233 -4.07 -1.27 2.01
N LYS A 234 -3.03 -2.10 1.85
CA LYS A 234 -1.91 -2.18 2.79
C LYS A 234 -1.14 -0.86 2.97
N TRP A 235 -1.27 0.10 2.07
CA TRP A 235 -0.56 1.38 2.20
C TRP A 235 -1.28 2.41 3.06
N PHE A 236 -2.56 2.16 3.38
CA PHE A 236 -3.40 3.09 4.13
C PHE A 236 -3.48 2.76 5.62
N GLY A 237 -3.03 1.57 6.05
CA GLY A 237 -3.06 1.17 7.46
C GLY A 237 -4.46 0.79 7.95
N GLU A 238 -4.76 1.13 9.21
CA GLU A 238 -6.09 0.94 9.78
C GLU A 238 -7.02 2.08 9.32
N PRO A 239 -8.20 1.79 8.74
CA PRO A 239 -9.13 2.84 8.36
C PRO A 239 -9.70 3.57 9.58
N ASP A 240 -9.83 4.91 9.51
CA ASP A 240 -10.54 5.76 10.47
C ASP A 240 -11.91 5.23 10.88
N SER A 241 -12.66 4.65 9.93
CA SER A 241 -13.99 4.11 10.17
C SER A 241 -14.40 3.04 9.16
N TRP A 242 -15.44 2.28 9.51
CA TRP A 242 -16.11 1.34 8.62
C TRP A 242 -17.59 1.71 8.49
N ALA A 243 -18.09 1.76 7.26
CA ALA A 243 -19.49 2.04 6.98
C ALA A 243 -20.03 1.13 5.87
N GLU A 244 -21.33 0.91 5.86
CA GLU A 244 -21.97 -0.08 4.99
C GLU A 244 -22.71 0.58 3.82
N THR A 245 -22.64 -0.04 2.64
CA THR A 245 -23.38 0.38 1.46
C THR A 245 -23.59 -0.79 0.48
N THR A 246 -24.27 -0.54 -0.63
CA THR A 246 -24.55 -1.55 -1.67
C THR A 246 -23.52 -1.50 -2.79
N CYS A 247 -22.93 -2.64 -3.15
CA CYS A 247 -22.02 -2.76 -4.28
C CYS A 247 -22.70 -2.47 -5.62
N MET A 248 -22.11 -1.57 -6.43
CA MET A 248 -22.65 -1.11 -7.72
C MET A 248 -22.03 -1.82 -8.95
N PHE A 249 -21.12 -2.76 -8.73
CA PHE A 249 -20.46 -3.44 -9.85
C PHE A 249 -21.33 -4.48 -10.53
N CYS A 250 -22.42 -4.95 -9.96
CA CYS A 250 -23.39 -5.78 -10.67
C CYS A 250 -24.73 -5.77 -9.95
N ASP A 251 -25.73 -6.29 -10.63
CA ASP A 251 -27.10 -6.32 -10.17
C ASP A 251 -27.29 -7.31 -9.00
N ALA A 252 -26.25 -8.04 -8.55
CA ALA A 252 -26.34 -8.82 -7.31
C ALA A 252 -26.52 -7.96 -6.05
N GLY A 253 -26.23 -6.65 -6.10
CA GLY A 253 -26.54 -5.70 -5.01
C GLY A 253 -26.00 -6.10 -3.64
N CYS A 254 -24.78 -6.66 -3.58
CA CYS A 254 -24.21 -7.18 -2.34
C CYS A 254 -23.99 -6.06 -1.31
N GLY A 255 -24.36 -6.31 -0.04
CA GLY A 255 -23.97 -5.46 1.07
C GLY A 255 -22.45 -5.53 1.31
N ILE A 256 -21.80 -4.37 1.30
CA ILE A 256 -20.36 -4.22 1.51
C ILE A 256 -20.09 -3.29 2.68
N SER A 257 -19.04 -3.59 3.45
CA SER A 257 -18.49 -2.74 4.48
C SER A 257 -17.21 -2.12 3.95
N VAL A 258 -17.17 -0.80 3.84
CA VAL A 258 -16.06 -0.02 3.25
C VAL A 258 -15.28 0.64 4.39
N GLY A 259 -13.97 0.39 4.42
CA GLY A 259 -13.02 1.09 5.28
C GLY A 259 -12.68 2.44 4.67
N ILE A 260 -12.85 3.50 5.45
CA ILE A 260 -12.67 4.89 5.05
C ILE A 260 -11.46 5.46 5.78
N GLU A 261 -10.57 6.11 5.05
CA GLU A 261 -9.38 6.79 5.56
C GLU A 261 -9.26 8.15 4.87
N ASN A 262 -9.20 9.25 5.63
CA ASN A 262 -9.13 10.62 5.08
C ASN A 262 -10.22 10.90 4.01
N GLY A 263 -11.43 10.38 4.23
CA GLY A 263 -12.57 10.52 3.31
C GLY A 263 -12.51 9.66 2.04
N LYS A 264 -11.56 8.73 1.92
CA LYS A 264 -11.38 7.83 0.77
C LYS A 264 -11.71 6.38 1.12
N ALA A 265 -12.27 5.64 0.18
CA ALA A 265 -12.45 4.19 0.34
C ALA A 265 -11.10 3.49 0.19
N VAL A 266 -10.60 2.82 1.23
CA VAL A 266 -9.27 2.18 1.23
C VAL A 266 -9.29 0.67 1.28
N SER A 267 -10.36 0.08 1.82
CA SER A 267 -10.55 -1.38 1.92
C SER A 267 -12.02 -1.72 1.87
N VAL A 268 -12.37 -2.94 1.47
CA VAL A 268 -13.77 -3.42 1.44
C VAL A 268 -13.86 -4.85 1.94
N ARG A 269 -14.86 -5.19 2.75
CA ARG A 269 -15.16 -6.57 3.17
C ARG A 269 -16.65 -6.88 3.04
N ALA A 270 -16.99 -8.17 3.08
CA ALA A 270 -18.38 -8.59 3.11
C ALA A 270 -19.03 -8.14 4.43
N VAL A 271 -20.27 -7.65 4.37
CA VAL A 271 -21.10 -7.46 5.59
C VAL A 271 -21.48 -8.82 6.18
N ASP A 272 -21.84 -9.78 5.31
CA ASP A 272 -22.08 -11.16 5.68
C ASP A 272 -20.73 -11.88 5.90
N PRO A 273 -20.31 -12.18 7.13
CA PRO A 273 -18.99 -12.76 7.39
C PRO A 273 -18.86 -14.18 6.87
N ASP A 274 -19.96 -14.90 6.66
CA ASP A 274 -19.98 -16.30 6.20
C ASP A 274 -19.91 -16.41 4.67
N ARG A 275 -20.41 -15.39 3.97
CA ARG A 275 -20.44 -15.36 2.51
C ARG A 275 -19.42 -14.36 1.96
N PRO A 276 -18.50 -14.76 1.05
CA PRO A 276 -17.52 -13.83 0.50
C PRO A 276 -18.12 -12.84 -0.52
N LEU A 277 -17.39 -11.77 -0.82
CA LEU A 277 -17.63 -10.94 -2.01
C LEU A 277 -16.96 -11.55 -3.25
N CYS A 278 -17.34 -11.08 -4.43
CA CYS A 278 -16.55 -11.29 -5.64
C CYS A 278 -15.32 -10.38 -5.64
N VAL A 279 -14.37 -10.69 -6.54
CA VAL A 279 -13.13 -9.92 -6.70
C VAL A 279 -13.36 -8.43 -6.98
N LEU A 280 -14.45 -8.07 -7.69
CA LEU A 280 -14.78 -6.67 -7.98
C LEU A 280 -15.16 -5.92 -6.71
N GLY A 281 -16.10 -6.48 -5.94
CA GLY A 281 -16.54 -5.88 -4.68
C GLY A 281 -15.42 -5.80 -3.65
N ARG A 282 -14.58 -6.84 -3.54
CA ARG A 282 -13.47 -6.88 -2.59
C ARG A 282 -12.30 -5.99 -3.00
N PHE A 283 -11.71 -6.25 -4.16
CA PHE A 283 -10.40 -5.68 -4.53
C PHE A 283 -10.49 -4.57 -5.57
N ALA A 284 -11.56 -4.47 -6.36
CA ALA A 284 -11.66 -3.43 -7.39
C ALA A 284 -12.28 -2.12 -6.88
N THR A 285 -13.14 -2.17 -5.84
CA THR A 285 -13.83 -0.99 -5.29
C THR A 285 -12.87 0.15 -4.97
N ALA A 286 -11.92 -0.06 -4.05
CA ALA A 286 -11.04 1.01 -3.59
C ALA A 286 -10.12 1.57 -4.70
N PRO A 287 -9.42 0.74 -5.51
CA PRO A 287 -8.68 1.25 -6.67
C PRO A 287 -9.53 2.01 -7.68
N PHE A 288 -10.75 1.53 -7.97
CA PHE A 288 -11.67 2.19 -8.88
C PHE A 288 -12.19 3.53 -8.35
N MET A 289 -12.40 3.67 -7.04
CA MET A 289 -12.76 4.97 -6.46
C MET A 289 -11.59 5.95 -6.52
N ASN A 290 -10.37 5.48 -6.25
CA ASN A 290 -9.17 6.31 -6.12
C ASN A 290 -8.30 6.39 -7.39
N GLY A 291 -8.86 6.08 -8.57
CA GLY A 291 -8.08 6.07 -9.80
C GLY A 291 -7.44 7.43 -10.12
N THR A 292 -6.22 7.39 -10.66
CA THR A 292 -5.44 8.60 -10.98
C THR A 292 -6.03 9.41 -12.12
N GLU A 293 -6.79 8.77 -13.01
CA GLU A 293 -7.44 9.37 -14.19
C GLU A 293 -8.87 9.87 -13.93
N ARG A 294 -9.29 9.93 -12.66
CA ARG A 294 -10.61 10.48 -12.28
C ARG A 294 -10.72 11.94 -12.70
N LEU A 295 -11.86 12.30 -13.31
CA LEU A 295 -12.18 13.70 -13.63
C LEU A 295 -12.48 14.48 -12.35
N ARG A 296 -11.84 15.64 -12.17
CA ARG A 296 -11.87 16.42 -10.92
C ARG A 296 -12.48 17.80 -11.05
N VAL A 297 -12.37 18.42 -12.22
CA VAL A 297 -12.76 19.82 -12.44
C VAL A 297 -13.59 19.89 -13.72
N PRO A 298 -14.64 20.74 -13.79
CA PRO A 298 -15.37 20.99 -15.02
C PRO A 298 -14.44 21.49 -16.13
N GLN A 299 -14.70 21.07 -17.36
CA GLN A 299 -13.90 21.45 -18.52
C GLN A 299 -14.77 21.96 -19.66
N VAL A 300 -14.29 22.95 -20.40
CA VAL A 300 -14.95 23.50 -21.59
C VAL A 300 -13.97 23.48 -22.75
N ARG A 301 -14.46 23.11 -23.94
CA ARG A 301 -13.64 23.09 -25.14
C ARG A 301 -13.33 24.49 -25.64
N VAL A 302 -12.04 24.77 -25.81
CA VAL A 302 -11.52 25.98 -26.44
C VAL A 302 -10.60 25.57 -27.60
N GLY A 303 -11.11 25.66 -28.83
CA GLY A 303 -10.41 25.15 -30.01
C GLY A 303 -10.28 23.62 -29.97
N LYS A 304 -9.05 23.11 -29.94
CA LYS A 304 -8.76 21.66 -29.94
C LYS A 304 -8.55 21.06 -28.54
N VAL A 305 -8.56 21.87 -27.49
CA VAL A 305 -8.25 21.43 -26.12
C VAL A 305 -9.41 21.67 -25.16
N LEU A 306 -9.52 20.80 -24.16
CA LEU A 306 -10.39 21.00 -23.01
C LEU A 306 -9.63 21.81 -21.96
N ARG A 307 -10.23 22.92 -21.50
CA ARG A 307 -9.65 23.76 -20.43
C ARG A 307 -10.45 23.56 -19.17
N GLU A 308 -9.77 23.35 -18.05
CA GLU A 308 -10.39 23.40 -16.72
C GLU A 308 -10.96 24.79 -16.44
N VAL A 309 -12.19 24.85 -15.94
CA VAL A 309 -12.95 26.08 -15.68
C VAL A 309 -13.76 25.96 -14.40
N SER A 310 -14.33 27.08 -13.93
CA SER A 310 -15.26 27.05 -12.80
C SER A 310 -16.59 26.39 -13.17
N TRP A 311 -17.33 25.91 -12.17
CA TRP A 311 -18.69 25.38 -12.34
C TRP A 311 -19.63 26.36 -13.05
N ALA A 312 -19.61 27.64 -12.66
CA ALA A 312 -20.47 28.66 -13.26
C ALA A 312 -20.16 28.86 -14.76
N GLU A 313 -18.88 28.87 -15.14
CA GLU A 313 -18.46 28.98 -16.55
C GLU A 313 -18.87 27.74 -17.35
N ALA A 314 -18.70 26.54 -16.80
CA ALA A 314 -19.08 25.30 -17.47
C ALA A 314 -20.60 25.14 -17.66
N LEU A 315 -21.39 25.45 -16.62
CA LEU A 315 -22.85 25.42 -16.67
C LEU A 315 -23.40 26.39 -17.71
N LYS A 316 -22.91 27.63 -17.70
CA LYS A 316 -23.29 28.64 -18.70
C LYS A 316 -22.92 28.21 -20.11
N ALA A 317 -21.69 27.72 -20.32
CA ALA A 317 -21.25 27.23 -21.62
C ALA A 317 -22.11 26.06 -22.14
N ALA A 318 -22.53 25.15 -21.25
CA ALA A 318 -23.43 24.06 -21.61
C ALA A 318 -24.83 24.59 -21.96
N ALA A 319 -25.41 25.46 -21.14
CA ALA A 319 -26.73 26.03 -21.37
C ALA A 319 -26.80 26.84 -22.67
N ASP A 320 -25.83 27.72 -22.93
CA ASP A 320 -25.74 28.54 -24.15
C ASP A 320 -25.70 27.68 -25.42
N LYS A 321 -25.01 26.53 -25.35
CA LYS A 321 -24.94 25.57 -26.46
C LYS A 321 -26.25 24.78 -26.62
N LEU A 322 -26.84 24.31 -25.51
CA LEU A 322 -28.04 23.47 -25.52
C LEU A 322 -29.32 24.23 -25.88
N THR A 323 -29.39 25.54 -25.64
CA THR A 323 -30.60 26.36 -25.91
C THR A 323 -31.10 26.25 -27.36
N ARG A 324 -30.23 25.89 -28.31
CA ARG A 324 -30.57 25.73 -29.74
C ARG A 324 -31.10 24.34 -30.12
N TYR A 325 -31.03 23.38 -29.21
CA TYR A 325 -31.33 21.97 -29.46
C TYR A 325 -32.34 21.49 -28.42
N GLN A 326 -33.63 21.64 -28.72
CA GLN A 326 -34.75 21.15 -27.90
C GLN A 326 -35.65 20.24 -28.76
N GLY A 327 -36.55 19.48 -28.13
CA GLY A 327 -37.39 18.51 -28.84
C GLY A 327 -36.60 17.35 -29.41
N GLU A 328 -36.95 16.89 -30.62
CA GLU A 328 -36.32 15.77 -31.33
C GLU A 328 -34.80 15.95 -31.59
N ALA A 329 -34.28 17.17 -31.44
CA ALA A 329 -32.87 17.48 -31.68
C ALA A 329 -31.95 17.17 -30.50
N PHE A 330 -32.50 16.90 -29.31
CA PHE A 330 -31.73 16.63 -28.09
C PHE A 330 -31.96 15.22 -27.58
N ALA A 331 -30.94 14.57 -27.01
CA ALA A 331 -31.09 13.32 -26.28
C ALA A 331 -30.31 13.30 -24.97
N LEU A 332 -30.77 12.51 -24.01
CA LEU A 332 -30.04 12.20 -22.78
C LEU A 332 -29.84 10.69 -22.64
N LEU A 333 -28.61 10.29 -22.34
CA LEU A 333 -28.20 8.88 -22.22
C LEU A 333 -27.65 8.59 -20.81
N CYS A 334 -28.11 7.52 -20.18
CA CYS A 334 -27.55 6.96 -18.94
C CYS A 334 -27.69 5.43 -18.86
N ASP A 335 -27.12 4.76 -17.86
CA ASP A 335 -27.30 3.33 -17.60
C ASP A 335 -27.70 3.04 -16.14
N ALA A 336 -27.82 1.75 -15.79
CA ALA A 336 -28.18 1.29 -14.45
C ALA A 336 -27.11 1.53 -13.37
N SER A 337 -25.93 2.08 -13.69
CA SER A 337 -24.92 2.45 -12.69
C SER A 337 -25.20 3.81 -12.03
N ILE A 338 -26.30 4.47 -12.41
CA ILE A 338 -26.80 5.71 -11.84
C ILE A 338 -27.97 5.39 -10.88
N PRO A 339 -28.02 5.99 -9.67
CA PRO A 339 -29.13 5.80 -8.75
C PRO A 339 -30.49 6.14 -9.37
N LEU A 340 -31.56 5.51 -8.86
CA LEU A 340 -32.92 5.68 -9.37
C LEU A 340 -33.41 7.13 -9.25
N GLU A 341 -33.05 7.82 -8.16
CA GLU A 341 -33.36 9.22 -7.91
C GLU A 341 -32.69 10.12 -8.95
N ASP A 342 -31.42 9.86 -9.26
CA ASP A 342 -30.68 10.59 -10.27
C ASP A 342 -31.27 10.38 -11.67
N ARG A 343 -31.61 9.14 -12.02
CA ARG A 343 -32.32 8.81 -13.27
C ARG A 343 -33.67 9.50 -13.37
N PHE A 344 -34.42 9.58 -12.27
CA PHE A 344 -35.69 10.29 -12.24
C PHE A 344 -35.52 11.78 -12.56
N VAL A 345 -34.50 12.44 -11.99
CA VAL A 345 -34.17 13.84 -12.27
C VAL A 345 -33.72 14.03 -13.72
N LEU A 346 -32.83 13.17 -14.24
CA LEU A 346 -32.36 13.21 -15.63
C LEU A 346 -33.52 13.06 -16.63
N LYS A 347 -34.46 12.15 -16.35
CA LYS A 347 -35.68 11.96 -17.15
C LYS A 347 -36.56 13.20 -17.13
N LYS A 348 -36.78 13.78 -15.93
CA LYS A 348 -37.59 14.99 -15.75
C LYS A 348 -36.98 16.18 -16.50
N PHE A 349 -35.66 16.36 -16.42
CA PHE A 349 -34.94 17.39 -17.18
C PHE A 349 -35.14 17.22 -18.69
N THR A 350 -34.97 16.00 -19.20
CA THR A 350 -35.12 15.72 -20.64
C THR A 350 -36.52 16.06 -21.14
N ASN A 351 -37.54 15.65 -20.39
CA ASN A 351 -38.94 15.81 -20.79
C ASN A 351 -39.47 17.24 -20.55
N GLU A 352 -39.12 17.88 -19.44
CA GLU A 352 -39.74 19.16 -19.01
C GLU A 352 -38.90 20.38 -19.37
N VAL A 353 -37.56 20.29 -19.34
CA VAL A 353 -36.66 21.42 -19.64
C VAL A 353 -36.27 21.42 -21.11
N MET A 354 -35.85 20.26 -21.63
CA MET A 354 -35.42 20.13 -23.03
C MET A 354 -36.58 19.78 -23.99
N ALA A 355 -37.77 19.49 -23.45
CA ALA A 355 -38.96 19.08 -24.20
C ALA A 355 -38.71 17.93 -25.18
N SER A 356 -37.75 17.06 -24.89
CA SER A 356 -37.30 15.99 -25.79
C SER A 356 -37.93 14.65 -25.43
N PRO A 357 -38.35 13.83 -26.41
CA PRO A 357 -38.78 12.46 -26.18
C PRO A 357 -37.60 11.46 -26.04
N HIS A 358 -36.36 11.90 -26.28
CA HIS A 358 -35.19 11.02 -26.38
C HIS A 358 -34.44 10.88 -25.04
N TYR A 359 -35.13 10.37 -24.02
CA TYR A 359 -34.48 9.89 -22.80
C TYR A 359 -34.21 8.38 -22.92
N HIS A 360 -32.95 7.98 -22.88
CA HIS A 360 -32.55 6.59 -23.02
C HIS A 360 -31.80 6.08 -21.78
N GLU A 361 -32.42 5.12 -21.10
CA GLU A 361 -31.77 4.31 -20.08
C GLU A 361 -31.29 3.02 -20.73
N LEU A 362 -29.98 2.88 -20.86
CA LEU A 362 -29.38 1.69 -21.43
C LEU A 362 -29.59 0.53 -20.45
N PRO A 363 -30.15 -0.60 -20.91
CA PRO A 363 -30.26 -1.77 -20.06
C PRO A 363 -28.85 -2.23 -19.65
N PRO A 364 -28.71 -2.88 -18.48
CA PRO A 364 -27.45 -3.51 -18.12
C PRO A 364 -27.13 -4.56 -19.20
N GLY A 365 -26.14 -4.29 -20.05
CA GLY A 365 -25.63 -5.29 -20.98
C GLY A 365 -25.09 -6.50 -20.19
N GLU A 366 -24.95 -7.66 -20.83
CA GLU A 366 -24.53 -8.92 -20.17
C GLU A 366 -23.25 -8.76 -19.32
N ARG A 367 -22.39 -7.80 -19.68
CA ARG A 367 -21.13 -7.47 -18.98
C ARG A 367 -21.03 -6.02 -18.51
N GLY A 368 -22.14 -5.28 -18.53
CA GLY A 368 -22.21 -3.86 -18.19
C GLY A 368 -21.83 -2.90 -19.32
N LYS A 369 -21.59 -3.40 -20.54
CA LYS A 369 -21.27 -2.57 -21.72
C LYS A 369 -22.55 -2.12 -22.40
N GLY A 370 -22.97 -0.89 -22.11
CA GLY A 370 -24.03 -0.23 -22.86
C GLY A 370 -23.50 0.31 -24.19
N LYS A 371 -24.29 0.18 -25.26
CA LYS A 371 -24.11 0.93 -26.51
C LYS A 371 -25.44 1.63 -26.81
N ALA A 372 -25.39 2.93 -26.99
CA ALA A 372 -26.55 3.68 -27.46
C ALA A 372 -26.53 3.74 -28.99
N THR A 373 -27.71 3.85 -29.59
CA THR A 373 -27.88 4.31 -30.97
C THR A 373 -28.83 5.49 -30.95
N LEU A 374 -28.32 6.68 -31.25
CA LEU A 374 -29.14 7.90 -31.38
C LEU A 374 -29.80 8.01 -32.76
N PRO A 375 -31.06 8.49 -32.86
CA PRO A 375 -31.70 8.86 -34.11
C PRO A 375 -30.96 9.97 -34.87
N GLU A 376 -31.10 10.02 -36.21
CA GLU A 376 -30.48 11.08 -37.04
C GLU A 376 -30.98 12.49 -36.73
N SER A 377 -32.18 12.61 -36.15
CA SER A 377 -32.77 13.86 -35.68
C SER A 377 -31.97 14.49 -34.56
N VAL A 378 -31.29 13.68 -33.73
CA VAL A 378 -30.50 14.15 -32.59
C VAL A 378 -29.22 14.82 -33.07
N LYS A 379 -29.04 16.10 -32.71
CA LYS A 379 -27.84 16.90 -32.99
C LYS A 379 -27.08 17.28 -31.74
N ALA A 380 -27.72 17.28 -30.57
CA ALA A 380 -27.08 17.51 -29.28
C ALA A 380 -27.38 16.37 -28.30
N ALA A 381 -26.40 15.98 -27.49
CA ALA A 381 -26.60 14.98 -26.45
C ALA A 381 -25.94 15.37 -25.12
N LEU A 382 -26.64 15.05 -24.02
CA LEU A 382 -26.04 14.94 -22.69
C LEU A 382 -25.86 13.46 -22.35
N VAL A 383 -24.62 13.04 -22.12
CA VAL A 383 -24.29 11.63 -21.88
C VAL A 383 -23.68 11.47 -20.50
N ALA A 384 -24.33 10.68 -19.65
CA ALA A 384 -23.85 10.34 -18.31
C ALA A 384 -23.02 9.03 -18.35
N GLY A 385 -21.84 9.10 -18.95
CA GLY A 385 -20.91 7.98 -19.16
C GLY A 385 -20.39 7.90 -20.60
N ASN A 386 -19.80 6.76 -20.96
CA ASN A 386 -19.15 6.53 -22.25
C ASN A 386 -19.86 5.44 -23.08
N PHE A 387 -20.97 5.80 -23.74
CA PHE A 387 -21.84 4.84 -24.44
C PHE A 387 -21.95 5.02 -25.96
N LEU A 388 -21.40 6.10 -26.49
CA LEU A 388 -21.41 6.41 -27.91
C LEU A 388 -20.21 5.78 -28.61
N ASN A 389 -20.43 5.25 -29.81
CA ASN A 389 -19.32 4.92 -30.71
C ASN A 389 -18.80 6.18 -31.41
N GLU A 390 -17.64 6.06 -32.07
CA GLU A 390 -16.97 7.16 -32.76
C GLU A 390 -17.88 7.84 -33.80
N ALA A 391 -18.55 7.07 -34.66
CA ALA A 391 -19.43 7.60 -35.68
C ALA A 391 -20.59 8.44 -35.10
N GLN A 392 -21.21 7.99 -34.01
CA GLN A 392 -22.30 8.72 -33.37
C GLN A 392 -21.84 9.92 -32.57
N ARG A 393 -20.69 9.79 -31.88
CA ARG A 393 -20.04 10.91 -31.20
C ARG A 393 -19.74 12.03 -32.19
N ASP A 394 -19.21 11.69 -33.36
CA ASP A 394 -18.76 12.68 -34.35
C ASP A 394 -19.90 13.27 -35.18
N ALA A 395 -21.05 12.58 -35.24
CA ALA A 395 -22.27 13.09 -35.85
C ALA A 395 -22.97 14.19 -35.03
N LEU A 396 -22.65 14.33 -33.74
CA LEU A 396 -23.23 15.36 -32.87
C LEU A 396 -22.57 16.74 -33.10
N GLU A 397 -23.42 17.75 -33.16
CA GLU A 397 -23.01 19.16 -33.19
C GLU A 397 -22.57 19.63 -31.81
N VAL A 398 -23.28 19.20 -30.76
CA VAL A 398 -22.97 19.50 -29.36
C VAL A 398 -22.95 18.23 -28.51
N LEU A 399 -21.87 18.02 -27.76
CA LEU A 399 -21.76 16.89 -26.82
C LEU A 399 -21.42 17.39 -25.41
N ILE A 400 -22.32 17.15 -24.45
CA ILE A 400 -22.11 17.43 -23.03
C ILE A 400 -21.89 16.10 -22.31
N LEU A 401 -20.81 15.98 -21.55
CA LEU A 401 -20.50 14.76 -20.79
C LEU A 401 -20.65 14.99 -19.29
N GLN A 402 -21.29 14.04 -18.61
CA GLN A 402 -21.19 13.83 -17.18
C GLN A 402 -20.45 12.51 -16.97
N ASP A 403 -19.17 12.55 -16.60
CA ASP A 403 -18.35 11.35 -16.58
C ASP A 403 -17.39 11.35 -15.39
N CYS A 404 -16.89 10.16 -15.03
CA CYS A 404 -16.03 9.96 -13.87
C CYS A 404 -14.56 9.71 -14.24
N TYR A 405 -14.28 9.25 -15.45
CA TYR A 405 -12.94 8.95 -15.97
C TYR A 405 -12.73 9.56 -17.36
N THR A 406 -11.47 9.69 -17.77
CA THR A 406 -11.15 10.05 -19.15
C THR A 406 -11.59 8.95 -20.12
N SER A 407 -12.16 9.34 -21.26
CA SER A 407 -12.64 8.44 -22.30
C SER A 407 -12.45 9.05 -23.70
N PRO A 408 -12.52 8.25 -24.79
CA PRO A 408 -12.49 8.79 -26.15
C PRO A 408 -13.62 9.79 -26.46
N SER A 409 -14.70 9.79 -25.68
CA SER A 409 -15.78 10.77 -25.82
C SER A 409 -15.30 12.21 -25.52
N LEU A 410 -14.23 12.37 -24.73
CA LEU A 410 -13.64 13.67 -24.43
C LEU A 410 -13.01 14.34 -25.66
N ASP A 411 -12.69 13.62 -26.74
CA ASP A 411 -12.09 14.23 -27.94
C ASP A 411 -13.04 15.20 -28.64
N LYS A 412 -14.35 14.95 -28.52
CA LYS A 412 -15.42 15.73 -29.16
C LYS A 412 -16.25 16.54 -28.15
N ALA A 413 -16.24 16.19 -26.87
CA ALA A 413 -17.04 16.85 -25.84
C ALA A 413 -16.86 18.37 -25.81
N ASP A 414 -17.96 19.10 -25.84
CA ASP A 414 -18.00 20.56 -25.75
C ASP A 414 -17.83 21.05 -24.32
N VAL A 415 -18.43 20.33 -23.38
CA VAL A 415 -18.36 20.57 -21.94
C VAL A 415 -18.29 19.20 -21.25
N VAL A 416 -17.46 19.10 -20.22
CA VAL A 416 -17.30 17.90 -19.39
C VAL A 416 -17.53 18.29 -17.94
N PHE A 417 -18.46 17.59 -17.28
CA PHE A 417 -18.76 17.73 -15.87
C PHE A 417 -18.25 16.49 -15.12
N PRO A 418 -17.44 16.67 -14.06
CA PRO A 418 -16.96 15.56 -13.25
C PRO A 418 -18.10 15.00 -12.38
N ALA A 419 -18.40 13.71 -12.54
CA ALA A 419 -19.47 13.03 -11.81
C ALA A 419 -18.96 12.26 -10.58
N ALA A 420 -19.69 12.38 -9.47
CA ALA A 420 -19.52 11.55 -8.28
C ALA A 420 -20.16 10.17 -8.52
N ILE A 421 -19.53 9.10 -8.06
CA ILE A 421 -19.98 7.73 -8.33
C ILE A 421 -19.98 6.85 -7.09
N PHE A 422 -20.82 5.81 -7.10
CA PHE A 422 -20.76 4.70 -6.15
C PHE A 422 -20.71 5.19 -4.69
N THR A 423 -19.59 5.01 -3.97
CA THR A 423 -19.47 5.42 -2.55
C THR A 423 -19.41 6.94 -2.32
N GLU A 424 -19.40 7.76 -3.37
CA GLU A 424 -19.35 9.23 -3.30
C GLU A 424 -20.75 9.88 -3.38
N THR A 425 -21.78 9.08 -3.67
CA THR A 425 -23.16 9.53 -3.80
C THR A 425 -24.10 8.63 -3.00
N ASP A 426 -25.31 9.11 -2.77
CA ASP A 426 -26.42 8.45 -2.10
C ASP A 426 -27.60 8.25 -3.06
N GLY A 427 -28.49 7.34 -2.71
CA GLY A 427 -29.70 7.03 -3.46
C GLY A 427 -30.11 5.56 -3.34
N THR A 428 -30.84 5.07 -4.33
CA THR A 428 -31.41 3.73 -4.36
C THR A 428 -31.05 3.04 -5.66
N VAL A 429 -30.74 1.74 -5.58
CA VAL A 429 -30.53 0.87 -6.74
C VAL A 429 -31.37 -0.39 -6.66
N LEU A 430 -31.48 -1.11 -7.78
CA LEU A 430 -32.19 -2.39 -7.85
C LEU A 430 -31.17 -3.53 -7.87
N ASP A 431 -31.50 -4.62 -7.19
CA ASP A 431 -30.81 -5.89 -7.39
C ASP A 431 -31.45 -6.75 -8.50
N ASN A 432 -30.92 -7.95 -8.70
CA ASN A 432 -31.36 -8.94 -9.70
C ASN A 432 -32.84 -9.30 -9.57
N ASP A 433 -33.39 -9.24 -8.36
CA ASP A 433 -34.79 -9.56 -8.06
C ASP A 433 -35.68 -8.31 -8.13
N GLY A 434 -35.13 -7.16 -8.53
CA GLY A 434 -35.82 -5.87 -8.57
C GLY A 434 -36.07 -5.28 -7.19
N VAL A 435 -35.37 -5.75 -6.16
CA VAL A 435 -35.51 -5.24 -4.79
C VAL A 435 -34.64 -3.99 -4.63
N THR A 436 -35.19 -2.96 -3.97
CA THR A 436 -34.47 -1.72 -3.70
C THR A 436 -33.39 -1.90 -2.63
N ARG A 437 -32.18 -1.42 -2.95
CA ARG A 437 -30.99 -1.47 -2.11
C ARG A 437 -30.44 -0.05 -1.91
N PRO A 438 -30.01 0.29 -0.68
CA PRO A 438 -29.59 1.64 -0.38
C PRO A 438 -28.15 1.87 -0.85
N LEU A 439 -27.93 2.98 -1.53
CA LEU A 439 -26.61 3.55 -1.74
C LEU A 439 -26.40 4.68 -0.72
N VAL A 440 -25.28 4.62 -0.02
CA VAL A 440 -24.96 5.54 1.08
C VAL A 440 -23.67 6.24 0.68
N ARG A 441 -23.67 7.57 0.75
CA ARG A 441 -22.46 8.34 0.54
C ARG A 441 -21.50 8.12 1.71
N LEU A 442 -20.36 7.50 1.43
CA LEU A 442 -19.33 7.15 2.41
C LEU A 442 -18.03 7.95 2.22
N THR A 443 -17.77 8.42 1.00
CA THR A 443 -16.50 9.06 0.64
C THR A 443 -16.69 10.46 0.04
N ILE A 444 -15.59 11.21 -0.03
CA ILE A 444 -15.53 12.52 -0.64
C ILE A 444 -15.21 12.35 -2.13
N ALA A 445 -16.08 12.89 -2.99
CA ALA A 445 -15.86 12.89 -4.42
C ALA A 445 -14.56 13.66 -4.79
N PRO A 446 -13.77 13.18 -5.75
CA PRO A 446 -12.48 13.79 -6.06
C PRO A 446 -12.64 15.18 -6.67
N GLY A 447 -11.88 16.15 -6.14
CA GLY A 447 -11.89 17.53 -6.61
C GLY A 447 -13.25 18.19 -6.39
N GLN A 448 -13.91 18.55 -7.49
CA GLN A 448 -15.20 19.24 -7.52
C GLN A 448 -16.31 18.37 -8.11
N ALA A 449 -16.12 17.05 -8.19
CA ALA A 449 -17.12 16.12 -8.71
C ALA A 449 -18.44 16.16 -7.90
N ARG A 450 -19.59 16.01 -8.58
CA ARG A 450 -20.94 16.09 -7.99
C ARG A 450 -21.84 14.95 -8.47
N PRO A 451 -22.88 14.56 -7.71
CA PRO A 451 -23.90 13.62 -8.20
C PRO A 451 -24.52 14.08 -9.52
N ASP A 452 -24.84 13.14 -10.41
CA ASP A 452 -25.38 13.45 -11.75
C ASP A 452 -26.65 14.30 -11.68
N ARG A 453 -27.53 14.00 -10.69
CA ARG A 453 -28.74 14.80 -10.44
C ARG A 453 -28.44 16.26 -10.14
N ASP A 454 -27.40 16.54 -9.36
CA ASP A 454 -27.09 17.89 -8.91
C ASP A 454 -26.58 18.73 -10.07
N ILE A 455 -25.75 18.12 -10.94
CA ILE A 455 -25.27 18.72 -12.18
C ILE A 455 -26.46 19.04 -13.09
N CYS A 456 -27.40 18.10 -13.22
CA CYS A 456 -28.57 18.26 -14.06
C CYS A 456 -29.52 19.36 -13.54
N LEU A 457 -29.73 19.46 -12.22
CA LEU A 457 -30.53 20.51 -11.61
C LEU A 457 -29.88 21.90 -11.73
N ASP A 458 -28.56 21.97 -11.58
CA ASP A 458 -27.80 23.21 -11.81
C ASP A 458 -27.94 23.67 -13.27
N LEU A 459 -27.82 22.74 -14.22
CA LEU A 459 -27.99 23.04 -15.64
C LEU A 459 -29.44 23.42 -15.97
N ALA A 460 -30.43 22.80 -15.34
CA ALA A 460 -31.83 23.17 -15.46
C ALA A 460 -32.07 24.61 -14.98
N ALA A 461 -31.45 25.00 -13.86
CA ALA A 461 -31.54 26.36 -13.33
C ALA A 461 -30.97 27.39 -14.32
N GLU A 462 -29.80 27.11 -14.90
CA GLU A 462 -29.17 27.98 -15.92
C GLU A 462 -30.02 28.08 -17.20
N LEU A 463 -30.74 27.01 -17.56
CA LEU A 463 -31.71 26.98 -18.67
C LEU A 463 -33.09 27.58 -18.32
N GLY A 464 -33.23 28.22 -17.15
CA GLY A 464 -34.45 28.94 -16.75
C GLY A 464 -35.47 28.11 -15.96
N ALA A 465 -35.13 26.90 -15.50
CA ALA A 465 -35.98 26.01 -14.71
C ALA A 465 -35.40 25.70 -13.30
N PRO A 466 -35.20 26.71 -12.42
CA PRO A 466 -34.51 26.55 -11.13
C PRO A 466 -35.28 25.75 -10.07
N LYS A 467 -36.55 25.42 -10.33
CA LYS A 467 -37.44 24.69 -9.41
C LYS A 467 -37.89 23.34 -9.99
N LEU A 468 -37.07 22.73 -10.84
CA LEU A 468 -37.40 21.45 -11.49
C LEU A 468 -37.66 20.35 -10.45
N MET A 469 -36.78 20.21 -9.46
CA MET A 469 -36.91 19.23 -8.39
C MET A 469 -36.13 19.69 -7.15
N ASP A 470 -36.54 19.22 -5.97
CA ASP A 470 -35.77 19.34 -4.74
C ASP A 470 -34.53 18.41 -4.77
N ARG A 471 -33.47 18.76 -4.02
CA ARG A 471 -32.21 17.99 -4.01
C ARG A 471 -32.20 16.85 -3.00
N GLU A 472 -33.11 16.85 -2.03
CA GLU A 472 -33.17 15.83 -1.00
C GLU A 472 -33.59 14.48 -1.59
N ILE A 473 -32.76 13.45 -1.37
CA ILE A 473 -33.01 12.08 -1.85
C ILE A 473 -34.38 11.56 -1.42
N ALA A 474 -34.80 11.82 -0.18
CA ALA A 474 -36.11 11.38 0.31
C ALA A 474 -37.27 12.02 -0.47
N SER A 475 -37.13 13.30 -0.84
CA SER A 475 -38.11 14.02 -1.65
C SER A 475 -38.17 13.46 -3.07
N ILE A 476 -37.00 13.22 -3.68
CA ILE A 476 -36.90 12.63 -5.02
C ILE A 476 -37.48 11.21 -5.05
N GLY A 477 -37.09 10.37 -4.09
CA GLY A 477 -37.58 9.00 -3.96
C GLY A 477 -39.10 8.95 -3.73
N GLY A 478 -39.65 9.85 -2.93
CA GLY A 478 -41.09 9.99 -2.73
C GLY A 478 -41.83 10.36 -4.02
N ALA A 479 -41.32 11.34 -4.78
CA ALA A 479 -41.89 11.72 -6.07
C ALA A 479 -41.77 10.63 -7.14
N ALA A 480 -40.70 9.84 -7.09
CA ALA A 480 -40.47 8.69 -7.96
C ALA A 480 -41.25 7.43 -7.53
N GLY A 481 -41.88 7.44 -6.34
CA GLY A 481 -42.62 6.29 -5.80
C GLY A 481 -41.74 5.11 -5.42
N LEU A 482 -40.50 5.35 -4.99
CA LEU A 482 -39.54 4.30 -4.65
C LEU A 482 -39.85 3.67 -3.28
N PRO A 483 -39.86 2.33 -3.16
CA PRO A 483 -40.03 1.67 -1.87
C PRO A 483 -38.78 1.81 -1.00
N ALA A 484 -38.98 1.76 0.32
CA ALA A 484 -37.90 1.88 1.29
C ALA A 484 -36.82 0.80 1.05
N PRO A 485 -35.56 1.19 0.78
CA PRO A 485 -34.50 0.24 0.48
C PRO A 485 -33.98 -0.46 1.73
N ALA A 486 -33.57 -1.72 1.59
CA ALA A 486 -32.95 -2.49 2.67
C ALA A 486 -31.63 -3.12 2.21
N LEU A 487 -30.58 -2.95 3.01
CA LEU A 487 -29.25 -3.48 2.70
C LEU A 487 -29.28 -5.01 2.68
N PHE A 488 -28.58 -5.62 1.72
CA PHE A 488 -28.49 -7.07 1.60
C PHE A 488 -27.45 -7.65 2.58
N THR A 489 -27.80 -7.68 3.87
CA THR A 489 -26.88 -8.02 4.98
C THR A 489 -26.63 -9.52 5.17
N LYS A 490 -27.56 -10.39 4.77
CA LYS A 490 -27.43 -11.85 4.83
C LYS A 490 -27.83 -12.49 3.52
N ARG A 491 -26.97 -13.34 2.95
CA ARG A 491 -27.21 -14.00 1.66
C ARG A 491 -27.44 -15.50 1.82
N ALA A 492 -28.43 -16.02 1.08
CA ALA A 492 -28.68 -17.45 1.03
C ALA A 492 -27.48 -18.21 0.42
N SER A 493 -26.88 -17.66 -0.64
CA SER A 493 -25.74 -18.22 -1.36
C SER A 493 -24.64 -17.18 -1.58
N THR A 494 -23.44 -17.67 -1.93
CA THR A 494 -22.38 -16.79 -2.45
C THR A 494 -22.82 -16.27 -3.82
N PRO A 495 -22.62 -14.98 -4.16
CA PRO A 495 -23.01 -14.46 -5.47
C PRO A 495 -22.33 -15.22 -6.61
N ASP A 496 -23.06 -15.46 -7.70
CA ASP A 496 -22.54 -16.18 -8.87
C ASP A 496 -21.27 -15.52 -9.42
N ALA A 497 -21.23 -14.19 -9.48
CA ALA A 497 -20.04 -13.43 -9.91
C ALA A 497 -18.77 -13.68 -9.05
N ALA A 498 -18.92 -14.19 -7.83
CA ALA A 498 -17.77 -14.57 -7.02
C ALA A 498 -17.16 -15.91 -7.47
N SER A 499 -17.99 -16.86 -7.92
CA SER A 499 -17.58 -18.20 -8.30
C SER A 499 -17.41 -18.38 -9.81
N ASP A 500 -18.12 -17.61 -10.63
CA ASP A 500 -18.09 -17.63 -12.09
C ASP A 500 -17.58 -16.27 -12.62
N PRO A 501 -16.34 -16.22 -13.16
CA PRO A 501 -15.78 -15.02 -13.75
C PRO A 501 -16.58 -14.46 -14.94
N SER A 502 -17.33 -15.29 -15.68
CA SER A 502 -18.14 -14.83 -16.82
C SER A 502 -19.30 -13.92 -16.37
N LYS A 503 -19.78 -14.11 -15.14
CA LYS A 503 -20.85 -13.31 -14.51
C LYS A 503 -20.36 -12.00 -13.90
N ARG A 504 -19.06 -11.74 -13.92
CA ARG A 504 -18.49 -10.48 -13.43
C ARG A 504 -18.67 -9.40 -14.49
N ARG A 505 -19.14 -8.22 -14.04
CA ARG A 505 -19.23 -7.01 -14.86
C ARG A 505 -17.83 -6.55 -15.22
N ALA A 506 -17.60 -6.23 -16.48
CA ALA A 506 -16.31 -5.75 -16.96
C ALA A 506 -16.31 -4.25 -17.25
N TRP A 507 -17.49 -3.65 -17.44
CA TRP A 507 -17.65 -2.25 -17.80
C TRP A 507 -18.50 -1.51 -16.77
N PHE A 508 -18.06 -0.34 -16.30
CA PHE A 508 -18.84 0.55 -15.43
C PHE A 508 -18.96 1.92 -16.10
N ARG A 509 -20.17 2.45 -16.32
CA ARG A 509 -20.41 3.68 -17.11
C ARG A 509 -19.72 3.71 -18.47
N GLY A 510 -19.54 2.54 -19.11
CA GLY A 510 -18.84 2.45 -20.40
C GLY A 510 -17.30 2.51 -20.31
N HIS A 511 -16.74 2.46 -19.10
CA HIS A 511 -15.29 2.32 -18.86
C HIS A 511 -14.93 0.88 -18.55
N ASN A 512 -13.85 0.38 -19.15
CA ASN A 512 -13.34 -0.96 -18.88
C ASN A 512 -12.68 -1.00 -17.50
N LEU A 513 -13.20 -1.82 -16.59
CA LEU A 513 -12.65 -1.94 -15.23
C LEU A 513 -11.22 -2.47 -15.23
N ALA A 514 -10.83 -3.33 -16.19
CA ALA A 514 -9.48 -3.87 -16.28
C ALA A 514 -8.45 -2.83 -16.77
N SER A 515 -8.85 -1.81 -17.52
CA SER A 515 -7.93 -0.71 -17.85
C SER A 515 -7.65 0.16 -16.62
N LEU A 516 -8.65 0.32 -15.73
CA LEU A 516 -8.60 1.17 -14.54
C LEU A 516 -8.01 0.48 -13.30
N VAL A 517 -8.22 -0.83 -13.15
CA VAL A 517 -7.75 -1.62 -12.00
C VAL A 517 -6.75 -2.67 -12.47
N GLY A 518 -5.46 -2.41 -12.23
CA GLY A 518 -4.37 -3.22 -12.78
C GLY A 518 -4.46 -4.72 -12.51
N GLY A 519 -4.88 -5.14 -11.31
CA GLY A 519 -5.03 -6.56 -10.96
C GLY A 519 -6.08 -7.31 -11.80
N LEU A 520 -7.06 -6.62 -12.38
CA LEU A 520 -8.06 -7.24 -13.26
C LEU A 520 -7.51 -7.58 -14.65
N ARG A 521 -6.35 -7.04 -15.06
CA ARG A 521 -5.70 -7.39 -16.34
C ARG A 521 -5.24 -8.85 -16.36
N SER A 522 -4.75 -9.36 -15.22
CA SER A 522 -4.32 -10.75 -15.06
C SER A 522 -5.49 -11.72 -14.84
N LEU A 523 -6.69 -11.18 -14.60
CA LEU A 523 -7.93 -11.95 -14.46
C LEU A 523 -8.98 -11.33 -15.38
N PRO A 524 -8.76 -11.40 -16.72
CA PRO A 524 -9.54 -10.65 -17.68
C PRO A 524 -10.99 -11.03 -17.52
N VAL A 525 -11.77 -10.05 -17.08
CA VAL A 525 -13.18 -10.21 -16.85
C VAL A 525 -13.81 -10.54 -18.19
N ASP A 526 -13.53 -9.73 -19.23
CA ASP A 526 -14.10 -9.80 -20.58
C ASP A 526 -13.78 -11.05 -21.41
N GLY A 527 -12.87 -11.92 -20.97
CA GLY A 527 -12.38 -13.05 -21.78
C GLY A 527 -11.41 -12.64 -22.89
N ASP A 528 -11.47 -11.38 -23.34
CA ASP A 528 -10.38 -10.74 -24.06
C ASP A 528 -9.24 -10.46 -23.08
N ALA A 529 -8.12 -11.15 -23.26
CA ALA A 529 -6.86 -10.71 -22.70
C ALA A 529 -6.59 -9.33 -23.28
N THR A 530 -6.84 -8.27 -22.49
CA THR A 530 -6.30 -6.96 -22.84
C THR A 530 -4.80 -7.15 -22.92
N VAL A 531 -4.27 -7.04 -24.13
CA VAL A 531 -2.83 -7.02 -24.38
C VAL A 531 -2.24 -6.06 -23.35
N ALA A 532 -1.33 -6.56 -22.52
CA ALA A 532 -0.53 -5.73 -21.62
C ALA A 532 -0.12 -4.50 -22.42
N SER A 533 -0.34 -3.29 -21.87
CA SER A 533 -0.06 -2.07 -22.63
C SER A 533 1.36 -2.18 -23.18
N GLU A 534 1.51 -2.11 -24.50
CA GLU A 534 2.80 -1.97 -25.17
C GLU A 534 3.46 -0.67 -24.69
N ALA A 535 4.17 -0.72 -23.56
CA ALA A 535 5.22 0.21 -23.17
C ALA A 535 5.84 -0.16 -21.82
N ALA A 536 6.30 -1.41 -21.64
CA ALA A 536 7.58 -1.56 -20.95
C ALA A 536 8.64 -1.33 -22.03
N ASN A 537 9.12 -0.09 -22.10
CA ASN A 537 10.35 0.24 -22.84
C ASN A 537 11.42 -0.69 -22.26
N THR A 538 11.60 -1.84 -22.90
CA THR A 538 12.55 -2.86 -22.47
C THR A 538 13.89 -2.15 -22.59
N ALA A 539 14.52 -1.86 -21.45
CA ALA A 539 15.87 -1.31 -21.44
C ALA A 539 16.68 -2.15 -22.42
N ALA A 540 17.18 -1.52 -23.48
CA ALA A 540 17.79 -2.23 -24.60
C ALA A 540 18.90 -3.13 -24.05
N ARG A 541 18.65 -4.44 -24.03
CA ARG A 541 19.64 -5.40 -23.56
C ARG A 541 20.79 -5.37 -24.54
N ASN A 542 21.93 -4.94 -24.03
CA ASN A 542 23.12 -4.86 -24.84
C ASN A 542 23.68 -6.26 -25.11
N LEU A 543 23.56 -6.70 -26.36
CA LEU A 543 24.07 -7.99 -26.85
C LEU A 543 25.49 -7.88 -27.44
N SER A 544 26.09 -6.69 -27.51
CA SER A 544 27.33 -6.43 -28.25
C SER A 544 28.62 -6.54 -27.43
N GLY A 545 28.55 -6.74 -26.11
CA GLY A 545 29.72 -6.89 -25.24
C GLY A 545 30.51 -5.60 -24.96
N GLU A 546 30.22 -4.48 -25.64
CA GLU A 546 30.80 -3.16 -25.34
C GLU A 546 30.08 -2.49 -24.16
N LYS A 547 30.80 -1.85 -23.24
CA LYS A 547 30.17 -1.16 -22.09
C LYS A 547 29.43 0.10 -22.55
N ILE A 548 28.12 0.15 -22.36
CA ILE A 548 27.28 1.33 -22.69
C ILE A 548 27.13 2.21 -21.44
N PRO A 549 27.20 3.55 -21.54
CA PRO A 549 26.93 4.43 -20.41
C PRO A 549 25.61 4.08 -19.70
N PHE A 550 25.64 4.07 -18.36
CA PHE A 550 24.53 3.74 -17.47
C PHE A 550 24.07 2.27 -17.50
N GLN A 551 24.86 1.39 -18.13
CA GLN A 551 24.66 -0.05 -18.05
C GLN A 551 24.96 -0.58 -16.65
N ILE A 552 24.10 -1.48 -16.15
CA ILE A 552 24.35 -2.25 -14.93
C ILE A 552 25.41 -3.32 -15.24
N LEU A 553 26.56 -3.22 -14.60
CA LEU A 553 27.64 -4.19 -14.70
C LEU A 553 27.38 -5.40 -13.80
N THR A 554 27.02 -5.15 -12.53
CA THR A 554 26.71 -6.17 -11.55
C THR A 554 25.56 -5.72 -10.66
N LYS A 555 24.78 -6.68 -10.17
CA LYS A 555 23.70 -6.45 -9.22
C LYS A 555 23.54 -7.64 -8.28
N ARG A 556 23.40 -7.38 -6.99
CA ARG A 556 23.06 -8.41 -5.98
C ARG A 556 22.20 -7.82 -4.86
N GLU A 557 21.25 -8.61 -4.35
CA GLU A 557 20.54 -8.28 -3.10
C GLU A 557 21.49 -8.63 -1.93
N ILE A 558 21.98 -7.61 -1.22
CA ILE A 558 22.99 -7.77 -0.13
C ILE A 558 22.35 -7.97 1.24
N SER A 559 21.11 -7.50 1.40
CA SER A 559 20.22 -7.77 2.53
C SER A 559 18.79 -7.50 2.06
N PRO A 560 17.74 -7.99 2.76
CA PRO A 560 16.36 -7.80 2.32
C PRO A 560 16.04 -6.34 1.96
N ASN A 561 15.56 -6.14 0.73
CA ASN A 561 15.26 -4.84 0.07
C ASN A 561 16.45 -3.98 -0.33
N ASN A 562 17.69 -4.33 0.02
CA ASN A 562 18.88 -3.55 -0.32
C ASN A 562 19.65 -4.23 -1.45
N HIS A 563 19.80 -3.53 -2.56
CA HIS A 563 20.49 -4.01 -3.74
C HIS A 563 21.78 -3.22 -3.95
N GLU A 564 22.92 -3.90 -3.99
CA GLU A 564 24.14 -3.33 -4.53
C GLU A 564 24.02 -3.35 -6.06
N ILE A 565 24.18 -2.19 -6.69
CA ILE A 565 24.17 -2.03 -8.14
C ILE A 565 25.42 -1.29 -8.56
N THR A 566 26.17 -1.89 -9.48
CA THR A 566 27.34 -1.27 -10.09
C THR A 566 26.97 -0.80 -11.49
N PHE A 567 27.09 0.49 -11.75
CA PHE A 567 26.83 1.09 -13.06
C PHE A 567 28.13 1.46 -13.75
N TYR A 568 28.16 1.33 -15.08
CA TYR A 568 29.20 1.96 -15.90
C TYR A 568 28.87 3.44 -16.11
N ALA A 569 29.59 4.32 -15.41
CA ALA A 569 29.40 5.77 -15.45
C ALA A 569 30.77 6.49 -15.36
N PRO A 570 31.60 6.42 -16.43
CA PRO A 570 33.01 6.85 -16.37
C PRO A 570 33.18 8.34 -16.06
N ALA A 571 32.29 9.19 -16.57
CA ALA A 571 32.29 10.62 -16.29
C ALA A 571 32.04 10.93 -14.79
N VAL A 572 31.20 10.13 -14.13
CA VAL A 572 30.92 10.25 -12.69
C VAL A 572 32.12 9.75 -11.90
N ALA A 573 32.57 8.52 -12.18
CA ALA A 573 33.66 7.86 -11.46
C ALA A 573 34.94 8.71 -11.43
N LYS A 574 35.28 9.39 -12.53
CA LYS A 574 36.46 10.27 -12.61
C LYS A 574 36.43 11.46 -11.65
N LYS A 575 35.25 11.94 -11.26
CA LYS A 575 35.08 13.15 -10.44
C LYS A 575 34.53 12.87 -9.04
N ALA A 576 34.14 11.62 -8.77
CA ALA A 576 33.51 11.24 -7.53
C ALA A 576 34.43 11.48 -6.31
N LYS A 577 33.84 12.03 -5.25
CA LYS A 577 34.45 12.23 -3.94
C LYS A 577 33.54 11.69 -2.84
N ALA A 578 34.12 11.40 -1.69
CA ALA A 578 33.37 10.93 -0.53
C ALA A 578 32.27 11.93 -0.14
N GLY A 579 31.14 11.40 0.29
CA GLY A 579 29.96 12.18 0.67
C GLY A 579 29.08 12.70 -0.47
N GLN A 580 29.42 12.44 -1.73
CA GLN A 580 28.60 12.84 -2.88
C GLN A 580 27.54 11.80 -3.27
N PHE A 581 26.60 12.19 -4.12
CA PHE A 581 25.53 11.34 -4.62
C PHE A 581 25.33 11.50 -6.14
N VAL A 582 24.49 10.66 -6.72
CA VAL A 582 24.01 10.77 -8.11
C VAL A 582 22.49 10.77 -8.12
N ILE A 583 21.88 11.37 -9.15
CA ILE A 583 20.45 11.20 -9.44
C ILE A 583 20.28 10.14 -10.52
N ILE A 584 19.36 9.20 -10.31
CA ILE A 584 19.07 8.12 -11.25
C ILE A 584 17.60 8.15 -11.66
N MET A 585 17.36 7.89 -12.95
CA MET A 585 16.07 7.51 -13.51
C MET A 585 16.19 6.11 -14.12
N ALA A 586 15.39 5.15 -13.64
CA ALA A 586 15.41 3.79 -14.17
C ALA A 586 14.96 3.76 -15.65
N ASP A 587 13.85 4.44 -15.94
CA ASP A 587 13.28 4.64 -17.28
C ASP A 587 12.81 6.10 -17.46
N ALA A 588 12.26 6.42 -18.64
CA ALA A 588 11.82 7.78 -18.99
C ALA A 588 10.65 8.31 -18.13
N THR A 589 9.91 7.44 -17.45
CA THR A 589 8.76 7.80 -16.59
C THR A 589 9.08 7.72 -15.11
N SER A 590 10.29 7.29 -14.76
CA SER A 590 10.73 7.16 -13.37
C SER A 590 10.99 8.52 -12.73
N GLU A 591 10.76 8.60 -11.42
CA GLU A 591 11.15 9.76 -10.65
C GLU A 591 12.67 9.91 -10.66
N ARG A 592 13.14 11.14 -10.46
CA ARG A 592 14.56 11.42 -10.22
C ARG A 592 14.85 11.18 -8.75
N VAL A 593 15.65 10.15 -8.45
CA VAL A 593 15.94 9.77 -7.07
C VAL A 593 17.43 9.89 -6.78
N PRO A 594 17.84 10.55 -5.67
CA PRO A 594 19.23 10.63 -5.26
C PRO A 594 19.71 9.33 -4.61
N TYR A 595 20.91 8.87 -4.99
CA TYR A 595 21.60 7.71 -4.42
C TYR A 595 23.05 8.05 -4.08
N THR A 596 23.46 7.76 -2.84
CA THR A 596 24.82 8.02 -2.37
C THR A 596 25.85 7.18 -3.12
N LEU A 597 26.98 7.78 -3.48
CA LEU A 597 28.13 7.08 -4.05
C LEU A 597 28.85 6.28 -2.95
N CYS A 598 28.66 4.96 -2.91
CA CYS A 598 29.26 4.09 -1.90
C CYS A 598 30.72 3.73 -2.21
N ASP A 599 31.04 3.53 -3.49
CA ASP A 599 32.40 3.28 -3.98
C ASP A 599 32.47 3.53 -5.50
N TRP A 600 33.66 3.62 -6.07
CA TRP A 600 33.85 3.75 -7.52
C TRP A 600 35.26 3.33 -7.95
N ASP A 601 35.39 2.97 -9.22
CA ASP A 601 36.68 2.66 -9.85
C ASP A 601 36.88 3.58 -11.08
N THR A 602 37.93 4.40 -11.04
CA THR A 602 38.26 5.33 -12.12
C THR A 602 38.80 4.64 -13.38
N GLY A 603 39.46 3.49 -13.23
CA GLY A 603 40.02 2.72 -14.34
C GLY A 603 38.95 1.93 -15.08
N GLU A 604 38.03 1.29 -14.35
CA GLU A 604 36.90 0.58 -14.93
C GLU A 604 35.76 1.51 -15.38
N GLY A 605 35.75 2.75 -14.87
CA GLY A 605 34.69 3.73 -15.11
C GLY A 605 33.38 3.37 -14.40
N SER A 606 33.45 2.65 -13.27
CA SER A 606 32.29 2.11 -12.57
C SER A 606 31.98 2.89 -11.30
N ILE A 607 30.70 2.98 -10.95
CA ILE A 607 30.22 3.50 -9.68
C ILE A 607 29.36 2.45 -9.00
N ARG A 608 29.47 2.34 -7.68
CA ARG A 608 28.73 1.38 -6.86
C ARG A 608 27.79 2.10 -5.91
N LEU A 609 26.55 1.66 -5.91
CA LEU A 609 25.44 2.25 -5.17
C LEU A 609 24.69 1.17 -4.40
N ILE A 610 24.05 1.58 -3.30
CA ILE A 610 23.08 0.76 -2.60
C ILE A 610 21.70 1.36 -2.79
N VAL A 611 20.83 0.60 -3.45
CA VAL A 611 19.44 0.97 -3.71
C VAL A 611 18.54 0.18 -2.77
N GLN A 612 17.83 0.89 -1.90
CA GLN A 612 16.77 0.30 -1.09
C GLN A 612 15.42 0.41 -1.80
N GLU A 613 14.69 -0.70 -1.92
CA GLU A 613 13.31 -0.68 -2.42
C GLU A 613 12.38 0.01 -1.40
N LYS A 614 12.00 1.26 -1.70
CA LYS A 614 11.11 2.13 -0.88
C LYS A 614 10.01 2.84 -1.67
N GLY A 615 9.86 2.54 -2.96
CA GLY A 615 8.89 3.20 -3.84
C GLY A 615 9.03 2.73 -5.29
N GLN A 616 8.22 3.30 -6.18
CA GLN A 616 8.09 2.84 -7.57
C GLN A 616 9.43 2.86 -8.33
N SER A 617 10.16 3.98 -8.30
CA SER A 617 11.42 4.13 -9.04
C SER A 617 12.52 3.20 -8.50
N SER A 618 12.64 3.08 -7.18
CA SER A 618 13.57 2.13 -6.55
C SER A 618 13.20 0.67 -6.83
N ARG A 619 11.91 0.35 -6.97
CA ARG A 619 11.42 -0.97 -7.35
C ARG A 619 11.75 -1.29 -8.80
N LYS A 620 11.61 -0.32 -9.72
CA LYS A 620 12.06 -0.50 -11.11
C LYS A 620 13.55 -0.85 -11.15
N LEU A 621 14.40 -0.13 -10.42
CA LEU A 621 15.82 -0.45 -10.27
C LEU A 621 16.08 -1.82 -9.62
N SER A 622 15.29 -2.21 -8.62
CA SER A 622 15.40 -3.54 -7.98
C SER A 622 14.96 -4.68 -8.89
N LEU A 623 14.21 -4.42 -9.96
CA LEU A 623 13.78 -5.40 -10.96
C LEU A 623 14.72 -5.50 -12.17
N MET A 624 15.44 -4.43 -12.52
CA MET A 624 16.46 -4.45 -13.57
C MET A 624 17.56 -5.50 -13.28
N GLN A 625 18.20 -6.02 -14.31
CA GLN A 625 19.24 -7.05 -14.24
C GLN A 625 20.58 -6.53 -14.74
N ALA A 626 21.66 -7.29 -14.50
CA ALA A 626 22.94 -7.00 -15.13
C ALA A 626 22.78 -7.00 -16.66
N GLY A 627 23.36 -5.99 -17.32
CA GLY A 627 23.21 -5.73 -18.75
C GLY A 627 22.12 -4.72 -19.10
N ASP A 628 21.14 -4.47 -18.23
CA ASP A 628 20.11 -3.44 -18.46
C ASP A 628 20.73 -2.03 -18.31
N VAL A 629 20.11 -1.04 -18.94
CA VAL A 629 20.60 0.35 -19.00
C VAL A 629 19.59 1.27 -18.35
N ALA A 630 20.03 2.08 -17.36
CA ALA A 630 19.19 3.11 -16.78
C ALA A 630 19.03 4.28 -17.76
N ALA A 631 17.84 4.90 -17.79
CA ALA A 631 17.58 6.02 -18.70
C ALA A 631 18.58 7.17 -18.49
N HIS A 632 18.84 7.55 -17.24
CA HIS A 632 19.79 8.63 -16.93
C HIS A 632 20.45 8.45 -15.56
N ILE A 633 21.75 8.80 -15.49
CA ILE A 633 22.49 9.02 -14.25
C ILE A 633 23.18 10.39 -14.33
N VAL A 634 22.94 11.24 -13.34
CA VAL A 634 23.51 12.59 -13.26
C VAL A 634 24.34 12.73 -11.98
N GLY A 635 25.61 13.10 -12.12
CA GLY A 635 26.48 13.46 -11.00
C GLY A 635 27.98 13.41 -11.32
N PRO A 636 28.85 13.39 -10.30
CA PRO A 636 28.49 13.48 -8.88
C PRO A 636 27.87 14.83 -8.54
N LEU A 637 26.93 14.84 -7.58
CA LEU A 637 26.21 16.01 -7.07
C LEU A 637 26.42 16.13 -5.55
N GLY A 638 26.08 17.29 -5.01
CA GLY A 638 26.34 17.64 -3.62
C GLY A 638 27.78 18.10 -3.37
N THR A 639 27.93 18.89 -2.32
CA THR A 639 29.21 19.25 -1.73
C THR A 639 29.85 18.00 -1.10
N PRO A 640 31.10 17.66 -1.47
CA PRO A 640 31.82 16.54 -0.87
C PRO A 640 31.91 16.67 0.66
N LEU A 641 32.01 15.53 1.34
CA LEU A 641 32.33 15.50 2.76
C LEU A 641 33.67 16.22 2.99
N GLU A 642 33.74 17.02 4.05
CA GLU A 642 34.98 17.65 4.49
C GLU A 642 35.98 16.58 4.94
N ILE A 643 37.16 16.55 4.31
CA ILE A 643 38.23 15.63 4.62
C ILE A 643 39.45 16.43 5.07
N ASP A 644 39.84 16.27 6.33
CA ASP A 644 41.02 16.86 6.97
C ASP A 644 41.55 15.90 8.05
N THR A 645 42.67 16.23 8.70
CA THR A 645 43.25 15.47 9.81
C THR A 645 42.67 15.93 11.15
N PHE A 646 41.55 15.35 11.55
CA PHE A 646 40.84 15.64 12.79
C PHE A 646 41.39 14.89 14.01
N GLY A 647 41.89 13.67 13.83
CA GLY A 647 42.28 12.76 14.92
C GLY A 647 41.47 11.47 14.89
N THR A 648 40.69 11.20 15.93
CA THR A 648 39.79 10.05 16.00
C THR A 648 38.40 10.41 15.47
N VAL A 649 38.02 9.80 14.35
CA VAL A 649 36.71 10.00 13.71
C VAL A 649 35.85 8.76 13.88
N VAL A 650 34.64 8.93 14.44
CA VAL A 650 33.67 7.85 14.59
C VAL A 650 32.61 7.94 13.50
N LEU A 651 32.47 6.86 12.72
CA LEU A 651 31.46 6.72 11.68
C LEU A 651 30.30 5.86 12.19
N LEU A 652 29.09 6.40 12.24
CA LEU A 652 27.87 5.68 12.63
C LEU A 652 27.03 5.38 11.40
N GLY A 653 26.80 4.10 11.09
CA GLY A 653 26.09 3.65 9.89
C GLY A 653 24.82 2.86 10.19
N GLY A 654 23.77 3.04 9.40
CA GLY A 654 22.57 2.20 9.50
C GLY A 654 21.79 2.12 8.19
N CYS A 655 21.08 1.01 7.96
CA CYS A 655 20.25 0.80 6.77
C CYS A 655 21.08 0.92 5.46
N TYR A 656 20.60 1.67 4.46
CA TYR A 656 21.35 1.99 3.22
C TYR A 656 22.61 2.85 3.49
N GLY A 657 22.70 3.52 4.64
CA GLY A 657 23.83 4.36 5.01
C GLY A 657 25.11 3.59 5.36
N ILE A 658 25.00 2.30 5.66
CA ILE A 658 26.15 1.42 5.95
C ILE A 658 27.17 1.46 4.80
N GLY A 659 26.74 1.33 3.54
CA GLY A 659 27.68 1.33 2.42
C GLY A 659 28.27 2.70 2.06
N ALA A 660 27.63 3.80 2.45
CA ALA A 660 28.21 5.14 2.25
C ALA A 660 29.54 5.32 3.01
N HIS A 661 29.70 4.61 4.13
CA HIS A 661 30.92 4.70 4.94
C HIS A 661 32.13 4.01 4.33
N ILE A 662 31.98 3.19 3.29
CA ILE A 662 33.15 2.65 2.56
C ILE A 662 33.99 3.79 1.99
N ALA A 663 33.37 4.69 1.20
CA ALA A 663 34.07 5.85 0.64
C ALA A 663 34.52 6.84 1.71
N ASN A 664 33.70 7.10 2.73
CA ASN A 664 34.05 8.05 3.81
C ASN A 664 35.26 7.56 4.62
N ALA A 665 35.26 6.29 5.04
CA ALA A 665 36.35 5.71 5.81
C ALA A 665 37.66 5.69 5.03
N LYS A 666 37.64 5.27 3.76
CA LYS A 666 38.81 5.32 2.86
C LYS A 666 39.40 6.74 2.78
N ALA A 667 38.55 7.74 2.57
CA ALA A 667 38.99 9.14 2.44
C ALA A 667 39.56 9.70 3.75
N LEU A 668 38.91 9.47 4.89
CA LEU A 668 39.37 9.95 6.20
C LEU A 668 40.66 9.27 6.65
N ARG A 669 40.79 7.96 6.41
CA ARG A 669 42.02 7.21 6.71
C ARG A 669 43.18 7.65 5.84
N ALA A 670 42.93 7.89 4.54
CA ALA A 670 43.93 8.46 3.64
C ALA A 670 44.41 9.85 4.07
N ALA A 671 43.57 10.62 4.78
CA ALA A 671 43.93 11.91 5.39
C ALA A 671 44.62 11.79 6.77
N GLY A 672 44.90 10.57 7.25
CA GLY A 672 45.66 10.32 8.49
C GLY A 672 44.83 10.23 9.76
N ASN A 673 43.51 10.11 9.67
CA ASN A 673 42.64 9.93 10.84
C ASN A 673 42.63 8.48 11.32
N GLN A 674 42.41 8.30 12.63
CA GLN A 674 42.00 7.02 13.19
C GLN A 674 40.48 6.87 13.03
N VAL A 675 40.04 5.86 12.30
CA VAL A 675 38.62 5.66 11.96
C VAL A 675 38.04 4.51 12.76
N ILE A 676 37.02 4.82 13.58
CA ILE A 676 36.20 3.82 14.29
C ILE A 676 34.84 3.76 13.60
N LEU A 677 34.44 2.58 13.15
CA LEU A 677 33.21 2.39 12.40
C LEU A 677 32.23 1.53 13.20
N ILE A 678 31.06 2.09 13.51
CA ILE A 678 29.99 1.43 14.26
C ILE A 678 28.76 1.35 13.37
N VAL A 679 28.31 0.14 13.01
CA VAL A 679 27.09 -0.05 12.22
C VAL A 679 25.99 -0.69 13.02
N GLU A 680 24.76 -0.19 12.82
CA GLU A 680 23.55 -0.77 13.39
C GLU A 680 22.64 -1.40 12.34
N ALA A 681 22.00 -2.50 12.74
CA ALA A 681 20.81 -3.01 12.10
C ALA A 681 19.81 -3.55 13.13
N ARG A 682 18.59 -3.84 12.67
CA ARG A 682 17.57 -4.47 13.53
C ARG A 682 17.95 -5.89 13.92
N SER A 683 18.54 -6.63 12.98
CA SER A 683 18.92 -8.04 13.13
C SER A 683 20.08 -8.37 12.18
N HIS A 684 20.74 -9.51 12.41
CA HIS A 684 21.91 -9.98 11.66
C HIS A 684 21.68 -10.04 10.15
N TYR A 685 20.49 -10.44 9.68
CA TYR A 685 20.16 -10.56 8.25
C TYR A 685 20.03 -9.21 7.51
N LEU A 686 20.10 -8.09 8.25
CA LEU A 686 20.13 -6.73 7.69
C LEU A 686 21.53 -6.11 7.76
N HIS A 687 22.50 -6.75 8.40
CA HIS A 687 23.90 -6.36 8.30
C HIS A 687 24.48 -6.84 6.97
N TYR A 688 25.24 -5.95 6.33
CA TYR A 688 26.01 -6.25 5.12
C TYR A 688 27.35 -5.49 5.19
N TYR A 689 28.30 -5.90 4.34
CA TYR A 689 29.65 -5.32 4.24
C TYR A 689 30.51 -5.39 5.52
N GLN A 690 30.30 -6.38 6.39
CA GLN A 690 31.07 -6.46 7.65
C GLN A 690 32.59 -6.55 7.38
N GLU A 691 33.01 -7.39 6.44
CA GLU A 691 34.42 -7.55 6.07
C GLU A 691 34.95 -6.32 5.33
N GLU A 692 34.20 -5.80 4.37
CA GLU A 692 34.59 -4.63 3.58
C GLU A 692 34.74 -3.39 4.48
N LEU A 693 33.84 -3.18 5.44
CA LEU A 693 33.93 -2.07 6.41
C LEU A 693 35.08 -2.25 7.39
N ALA A 694 35.30 -3.47 7.89
CA ALA A 694 36.44 -3.77 8.75
C ALA A 694 37.78 -3.51 8.04
N SER A 695 37.86 -3.74 6.72
CA SER A 695 39.09 -3.51 5.95
C SER A 695 39.47 -2.04 5.79
N VAL A 696 38.49 -1.13 5.91
CA VAL A 696 38.67 0.33 5.72
C VAL A 696 38.67 1.12 7.02
N ALA A 697 38.51 0.47 8.17
CA ALA A 697 38.50 1.08 9.50
C ALA A 697 39.65 0.54 10.37
N ASP A 698 40.06 1.30 11.38
CA ASP A 698 41.03 0.85 12.38
C ASP A 698 40.35 0.06 13.50
N GLU A 699 39.08 0.34 13.77
CA GLU A 699 38.20 -0.46 14.62
C GLU A 699 36.82 -0.57 13.97
N PHE A 700 36.25 -1.78 13.89
CA PHE A 700 34.90 -2.03 13.39
C PHE A 700 34.04 -2.70 14.45
N ILE A 701 32.81 -2.18 14.65
CA ILE A 701 31.85 -2.70 15.61
C ILE A 701 30.49 -2.86 14.94
N ALA A 702 29.98 -4.08 14.93
CA ALA A 702 28.60 -4.38 14.56
C ALA A 702 27.69 -4.32 15.80
N SER A 703 26.48 -3.81 15.62
CA SER A 703 25.45 -3.72 16.66
C SER A 703 24.08 -4.11 16.13
N THR A 704 23.34 -4.97 16.82
CA THR A 704 21.94 -5.24 16.47
C THR A 704 20.97 -4.98 17.61
N ILE A 705 19.77 -4.51 17.26
CA ILE A 705 18.70 -4.24 18.24
C ILE A 705 18.30 -5.50 19.00
N ASP A 706 18.22 -6.63 18.29
CA ASP A 706 17.87 -7.92 18.87
C ASP A 706 19.05 -8.68 19.51
N GLY A 707 20.28 -8.17 19.40
CA GLY A 707 21.49 -8.83 19.89
C GLY A 707 21.96 -10.06 19.09
N SER A 708 21.38 -10.30 17.91
CA SER A 708 21.74 -11.42 17.02
C SER A 708 23.12 -11.32 16.36
N ASN A 709 23.72 -10.13 16.26
CA ASN A 709 25.08 -9.96 15.76
C ASN A 709 25.79 -8.79 16.46
N GLY A 710 26.98 -9.04 17.00
CA GLY A 710 27.79 -8.04 17.68
C GLY A 710 27.19 -7.58 19.01
N VAL A 711 27.18 -6.28 19.25
CA VAL A 711 26.68 -5.69 20.51
C VAL A 711 25.17 -5.48 20.44
N LYS A 712 24.45 -5.78 21.53
CA LYS A 712 23.01 -5.46 21.62
C LYS A 712 22.81 -3.95 21.82
N GLY A 713 22.01 -3.35 20.93
CA GLY A 713 21.60 -1.95 20.98
C GLY A 713 21.77 -1.20 19.66
N HIS A 714 21.54 0.11 19.69
CA HIS A 714 21.81 1.02 18.59
C HIS A 714 23.30 1.43 18.54
N ALA A 715 23.76 1.93 17.39
CA ALA A 715 25.13 2.42 17.21
C ALA A 715 25.47 3.55 18.18
N ILE A 716 24.49 4.43 18.49
CA ILE A 716 24.67 5.49 19.48
C ILE A 716 24.89 4.94 20.89
N ASP A 717 24.25 3.83 21.26
CA ASP A 717 24.42 3.22 22.58
C ASP A 717 25.84 2.66 22.74
N VAL A 718 26.41 2.11 21.66
CA VAL A 718 27.80 1.66 21.62
C VAL A 718 28.76 2.84 21.72
N LEU A 719 28.53 3.93 20.99
CA LEU A 719 29.35 5.14 21.06
C LEU A 719 29.37 5.69 22.50
N LEU A 720 28.20 5.89 23.12
CA LEU A 720 28.10 6.42 24.48
C LEU A 720 28.85 5.55 25.50
N ARG A 721 28.77 4.21 25.38
CA ARG A 721 29.55 3.28 26.22
C ARG A 721 31.05 3.46 26.02
N LYS A 722 31.53 3.64 24.78
CA LYS A 722 32.96 3.88 24.51
C LYS A 722 33.44 5.22 25.02
N LEU A 723 32.67 6.29 24.83
CA LEU A 723 32.98 7.61 25.40
C LEU A 723 33.10 7.55 26.92
N LYS A 724 32.15 6.86 27.57
CA LYS A 724 32.19 6.60 29.03
C LYS A 724 33.40 5.76 29.44
N ALA A 725 33.86 4.85 28.58
CA ALA A 725 35.07 4.05 28.79
C ALA A 725 36.39 4.80 28.47
N GLY A 726 36.33 6.10 28.11
CA GLY A 726 37.49 6.95 27.90
C GLY A 726 37.89 7.18 26.45
N LEU A 727 37.08 6.75 25.47
CA LEU A 727 37.28 7.14 24.06
C LEU A 727 37.17 8.66 23.93
N LYS A 728 38.15 9.29 23.28
CA LYS A 728 38.07 10.68 22.81
C LYS A 728 37.74 10.65 21.32
N ALA A 729 36.61 11.22 20.94
CA ALA A 729 36.21 11.35 19.54
C ALA A 729 36.31 12.82 19.15
N ASP A 730 37.09 13.13 18.12
CA ASP A 730 37.29 14.49 17.62
C ASP A 730 36.20 14.88 16.61
N ARG A 731 35.58 13.87 15.97
CA ARG A 731 34.44 14.07 15.07
C ARG A 731 33.57 12.82 14.98
N VAL A 732 32.25 13.01 14.87
CA VAL A 732 31.28 11.95 14.57
C VAL A 732 30.62 12.25 13.25
N ILE A 733 30.50 11.24 12.38
CA ILE A 733 29.75 11.33 11.12
C ILE A 733 28.70 10.23 11.12
N VAL A 734 27.43 10.61 10.99
CA VAL A 734 26.30 9.69 10.97
C VAL A 734 25.64 9.66 9.58
N VAL A 735 25.46 8.45 9.06
CA VAL A 735 24.74 8.21 7.80
C VAL A 735 23.76 7.06 8.01
N GLY A 736 22.47 7.37 7.90
CA GLY A 736 21.42 6.38 8.09
C GLY A 736 20.04 6.97 7.82
N CYS A 737 19.02 6.39 8.46
CA CYS A 737 17.69 6.96 8.38
C CYS A 737 17.60 8.26 9.21
N PRO A 738 16.70 9.21 8.85
CA PRO A 738 16.53 10.44 9.61
C PRO A 738 16.29 10.26 11.11
N PHE A 739 15.58 9.18 11.53
CA PHE A 739 15.38 8.86 12.95
C PHE A 739 16.70 8.55 13.67
N MET A 740 17.57 7.74 13.06
CA MET A 740 18.88 7.41 13.61
C MET A 740 19.73 8.68 13.77
N MET A 741 19.75 9.53 12.73
CA MET A 741 20.55 10.76 12.76
C MET A 741 20.02 11.77 13.79
N LYS A 742 18.69 11.94 13.91
CA LYS A 742 18.04 12.73 14.97
C LYS A 742 18.42 12.21 16.36
N THR A 743 18.39 10.89 16.56
CA THR A 743 18.72 10.26 17.84
C THR A 743 20.18 10.51 18.21
N VAL A 744 21.10 10.35 17.26
CA VAL A 744 22.52 10.67 17.46
C VAL A 744 22.69 12.15 17.83
N ALA A 745 22.03 13.07 17.13
CA ALA A 745 22.09 14.51 17.45
C ALA A 745 21.60 14.80 18.88
N ALA A 746 20.45 14.24 19.27
CA ALA A 746 19.88 14.45 20.60
C ALA A 746 20.77 13.92 21.73
N GLU A 747 21.30 12.71 21.59
CA GLU A 747 22.11 12.04 22.63
C GLU A 747 23.52 12.62 22.73
N THR A 748 23.98 13.34 21.71
CA THR A 748 25.30 13.98 21.68
C THR A 748 25.26 15.49 21.91
N GLY A 749 24.08 16.11 22.04
CA GLY A 749 23.95 17.57 22.11
C GLY A 749 24.60 18.22 23.34
N ASN A 750 24.86 17.45 24.40
CA ASN A 750 25.59 17.91 25.59
C ASN A 750 27.08 17.52 25.56
N LEU A 751 27.55 16.92 24.46
CA LEU A 751 28.93 16.53 24.26
C LEU A 751 29.60 17.60 23.38
N ASP A 752 30.79 18.04 23.78
CA ASP A 752 31.61 18.97 22.99
C ASP A 752 32.32 18.22 21.85
N ILE A 753 31.52 17.60 20.97
CA ILE A 753 31.99 16.78 19.84
C ILE A 753 31.22 17.23 18.58
N PRO A 754 31.92 17.66 17.52
CA PRO A 754 31.27 17.96 16.25
C PRO A 754 30.61 16.73 15.62
N VAL A 755 29.31 16.83 15.32
CA VAL A 755 28.52 15.74 14.72
C VAL A 755 27.97 16.16 13.36
N TRP A 756 28.30 15.41 12.32
CA TRP A 756 27.81 15.66 10.95
C TRP A 756 26.82 14.58 10.51
N ALA A 757 25.66 15.00 10.01
CA ALA A 757 24.62 14.10 9.50
C ALA A 757 24.43 14.27 7.98
N ALA A 758 24.35 13.16 7.25
CA ALA A 758 24.05 13.15 5.83
C ALA A 758 22.53 13.20 5.58
N LEU A 759 22.00 14.37 5.29
CA LEU A 759 20.57 14.56 5.07
C LEU A 759 20.09 14.00 3.73
N ASN A 760 18.89 13.42 3.75
CA ASN A 760 18.20 12.89 2.58
C ASN A 760 16.75 13.43 2.46
N PRO A 761 16.55 14.75 2.36
CA PRO A 761 15.25 15.29 1.96
C PRO A 761 14.93 14.85 0.52
N ILE A 762 13.71 15.15 0.07
CA ILE A 762 13.34 14.96 -1.33
C ILE A 762 14.25 15.81 -2.22
N MET A 763 14.91 15.20 -3.20
CA MET A 763 15.74 15.90 -4.18
C MET A 763 15.31 15.51 -5.59
N LEU A 764 14.82 16.46 -6.39
CA LEU A 764 14.36 16.20 -7.75
C LEU A 764 15.43 16.50 -8.81
N ASP A 765 16.07 17.68 -8.72
CA ASP A 765 17.03 18.13 -9.73
C ASP A 765 18.49 17.95 -9.31
N GLY A 766 18.77 17.89 -8.01
CA GLY A 766 20.11 17.84 -7.43
C GLY A 766 20.96 19.09 -7.67
N THR A 767 20.35 20.19 -8.16
CA THR A 767 21.02 21.45 -8.50
C THR A 767 20.46 22.65 -7.73
N GLY A 768 19.37 22.46 -6.98
CA GLY A 768 18.77 23.47 -6.11
C GLY A 768 17.73 24.36 -6.77
N MET A 769 17.55 24.29 -8.09
CA MET A 769 16.61 25.14 -8.84
C MET A 769 15.14 24.89 -8.46
N CYS A 770 14.78 23.64 -8.15
CA CYS A 770 13.43 23.23 -7.79
C CYS A 770 13.04 23.55 -6.35
N GLY A 771 14.02 23.77 -5.46
CA GLY A 771 13.80 24.00 -4.03
C GLY A 771 13.20 22.83 -3.23
N ALA A 772 13.05 21.64 -3.83
CA ALA A 772 12.52 20.46 -3.13
C ALA A 772 13.41 20.03 -1.95
N CYS A 773 14.74 20.17 -2.11
CA CYS A 773 15.74 19.75 -1.13
C CYS A 773 15.96 20.75 0.03
N ARG A 774 15.10 21.79 0.16
CA ARG A 774 15.26 22.81 1.22
C ARG A 774 15.12 22.19 2.62
N VAL A 775 15.93 22.68 3.55
CA VAL A 775 15.96 22.32 4.97
C VAL A 775 16.37 23.55 5.78
N THR A 776 15.92 23.67 7.03
CA THR A 776 16.41 24.68 7.96
C THR A 776 17.59 24.14 8.76
N VAL A 777 18.70 24.88 8.73
CA VAL A 777 19.91 24.62 9.52
C VAL A 777 20.37 25.95 10.13
N ASP A 778 20.53 26.01 11.45
CA ASP A 778 20.90 27.24 12.17
C ASP A 778 19.94 28.42 11.86
N GLY A 779 18.63 28.12 11.84
CA GLY A 779 17.59 29.11 11.51
C GLY A 779 17.62 29.65 10.08
N LYS A 780 18.47 29.10 9.20
CA LYS A 780 18.63 29.53 7.80
C LYS A 780 18.18 28.44 6.86
N THR A 781 17.48 28.83 5.79
CA THR A 781 17.16 27.90 4.70
C THR A 781 18.42 27.53 3.92
N LYS A 782 18.68 26.23 3.82
CA LYS A 782 19.76 25.60 3.06
C LYS A 782 19.18 24.61 2.05
N PHE A 783 19.93 24.29 1.01
CA PHE A 783 19.58 23.32 -0.01
C PHE A 783 20.46 22.09 0.16
N ALA A 784 19.92 20.98 0.68
CA ALA A 784 20.72 19.78 0.95
C ALA A 784 21.45 19.22 -0.29
N CYS A 785 20.92 19.47 -1.47
CA CYS A 785 21.50 19.04 -2.73
C CYS A 785 22.66 19.92 -3.24
N VAL A 786 22.82 21.13 -2.71
CA VAL A 786 23.87 22.09 -3.12
C VAL A 786 24.80 22.41 -1.96
N ASP A 787 24.24 22.83 -0.83
CA ASP A 787 24.98 23.15 0.41
C ASP A 787 25.44 21.89 1.16
N GLY A 788 24.77 20.75 0.93
CA GLY A 788 24.99 19.49 1.63
C GLY A 788 25.55 18.38 0.73
N PRO A 789 25.35 17.09 1.08
CA PRO A 789 24.29 16.60 1.98
C PRO A 789 24.66 16.59 3.48
N PHE A 790 25.92 16.85 3.84
CA PHE A 790 26.36 16.83 5.24
C PHE A 790 26.13 18.17 5.92
N PHE A 791 25.49 18.15 7.09
CA PHE A 791 25.29 19.33 7.94
C PHE A 791 25.60 19.00 9.40
N ASP A 792 25.86 20.02 10.21
CA ASP A 792 25.94 19.88 11.67
C ASP A 792 24.60 19.38 12.21
N ALA A 793 24.63 18.19 12.83
CA ALA A 793 23.44 17.48 13.29
C ALA A 793 22.68 18.22 14.41
N HIS A 794 23.36 19.05 15.19
CA HIS A 794 22.78 19.79 16.32
C HIS A 794 22.03 21.05 15.87
N LEU A 795 22.26 21.52 14.64
CA LEU A 795 21.67 22.74 14.09
C LEU A 795 20.49 22.48 13.14
N ILE A 796 20.15 21.23 12.89
CA ILE A 796 19.12 20.80 11.91
C ILE A 796 17.72 20.86 12.55
N ASP A 797 16.75 21.43 11.81
CA ASP A 797 15.34 21.27 12.13
C ASP A 797 14.84 19.88 11.67
N TRP A 798 14.83 18.93 12.62
CA TRP A 798 14.44 17.55 12.36
C TRP A 798 12.94 17.39 12.12
N GLU A 799 12.09 18.26 12.68
CA GLU A 799 10.64 18.19 12.48
C GLU A 799 10.26 18.73 11.10
N GLU A 800 10.87 19.83 10.65
CA GLU A 800 10.70 20.29 9.26
C GLU A 800 11.13 19.18 8.27
N LEU A 801 12.29 18.55 8.49
CA LEU A 801 12.77 17.49 7.61
C LEU A 801 11.79 16.31 7.54
N LYS A 802 11.19 15.93 8.67
CA LYS A 802 10.16 14.89 8.74
C LYS A 802 8.94 15.27 7.90
N ASP A 803 8.37 16.45 8.14
CA ASP A 803 7.16 16.92 7.45
C ASP A 803 7.38 17.03 5.94
N ARG A 804 8.54 17.57 5.54
CA ARG A 804 8.90 17.68 4.13
C ARG A 804 8.99 16.33 3.44
N ARG A 805 9.58 15.32 4.08
CA ARG A 805 9.65 13.96 3.52
C ARG A 805 8.28 13.30 3.37
N ASN A 806 7.28 13.76 4.11
CA ASN A 806 5.91 13.23 4.06
C ASN A 806 5.01 13.97 3.07
N ALA A 807 5.49 15.05 2.44
CA ALA A 807 4.66 15.93 1.60
C ALA A 807 4.02 15.23 0.38
N TYR A 808 4.61 14.14 -0.12
CA TYR A 808 4.09 13.39 -1.28
C TYR A 808 3.64 11.96 -0.95
N SER A 809 3.56 11.58 0.33
CA SER A 809 3.25 10.20 0.74
C SER A 809 1.99 9.66 0.06
N GLU A 810 0.94 10.48 -0.03
CA GLU A 810 -0.33 10.11 -0.67
C GLU A 810 -0.19 9.87 -2.18
N ALA A 811 0.50 10.78 -2.89
CA ALA A 811 0.71 10.67 -4.33
C ALA A 811 1.58 9.44 -4.69
N GLU A 812 2.59 9.16 -3.87
CA GLU A 812 3.45 7.99 -4.04
C GLU A 812 2.73 6.66 -3.74
N ILE A 813 1.74 6.64 -2.85
CA ILE A 813 0.85 5.47 -2.71
C ILE A 813 0.01 5.30 -3.97
N GLY A 814 -0.55 6.40 -4.48
CA GLY A 814 -1.32 6.41 -5.71
C GLY A 814 -0.55 5.87 -6.92
N SER A 815 0.76 6.16 -7.03
CA SER A 815 1.59 5.67 -8.13
C SER A 815 1.90 4.18 -8.07
N LEU A 816 1.86 3.55 -6.89
CA LEU A 816 2.03 2.09 -6.76
C LEU A 816 0.84 1.31 -7.33
N LEU A 817 -0.32 1.96 -7.47
CA LEU A 817 -1.57 1.35 -7.95
C LEU A 817 -1.56 1.06 -9.46
N THR A 818 -0.70 1.74 -10.21
CA THR A 818 -0.54 1.59 -11.66
C THR A 818 0.62 0.66 -12.03
N THR A 819 1.31 0.10 -11.04
CA THR A 819 2.47 -0.77 -11.29
C THR A 819 1.99 -2.15 -11.73
N GLU A 820 2.40 -2.58 -12.92
CA GLU A 820 2.05 -3.90 -13.43
C GLU A 820 2.59 -5.03 -12.52
N PRO A 821 1.88 -6.17 -12.44
CA PRO A 821 2.42 -7.37 -11.82
C PRO A 821 3.76 -7.73 -12.46
N VAL A 822 4.73 -8.13 -11.65
CA VAL A 822 6.00 -8.61 -12.21
C VAL A 822 5.72 -9.99 -12.78
N GLU A 823 5.82 -10.16 -14.09
CA GLU A 823 5.87 -11.48 -14.69
C GLU A 823 7.14 -12.18 -14.18
N HIS A 824 6.98 -13.05 -13.19
CA HIS A 824 7.97 -14.08 -12.95
C HIS A 824 7.87 -15.04 -14.14
N THR A 825 8.82 -14.94 -15.08
CA THR A 825 9.16 -16.12 -15.88
C THR A 825 9.50 -17.22 -14.88
N HIS A 826 8.64 -18.25 -14.80
CA HIS A 826 8.90 -19.45 -14.03
C HIS A 826 10.19 -20.09 -14.54
N HIS A 827 11.34 -19.66 -14.02
CA HIS A 827 12.48 -20.55 -13.93
C HIS A 827 12.16 -21.49 -12.78
N ALA A 828 11.51 -22.59 -13.15
CA ALA A 828 11.47 -23.81 -12.37
C ALA A 828 12.90 -24.29 -12.10
N HIS A 829 13.59 -23.68 -11.14
CA HIS A 829 14.70 -24.34 -10.46
C HIS A 829 14.08 -25.22 -9.38
N GLY A 830 13.64 -26.40 -9.82
CA GLY A 830 13.27 -27.49 -8.96
C GLY A 830 14.40 -27.80 -7.96
N ARG A 831 13.97 -28.29 -6.80
CA ARG A 831 14.80 -28.78 -5.69
C ARG A 831 15.99 -29.60 -6.22
N GLY A 832 17.23 -29.13 -6.05
CA GLY A 832 18.41 -29.97 -6.33
C GLY A 832 19.78 -29.33 -6.64
N CYS A 833 19.94 -28.02 -6.84
CA CYS A 833 21.29 -27.45 -7.05
C CYS A 833 21.94 -27.03 -5.74
N GLY A 834 22.99 -27.75 -5.33
CA GLY A 834 23.89 -27.42 -4.22
C GLY A 834 24.81 -26.23 -4.49
N CYS A 835 24.28 -25.16 -5.05
CA CYS A 835 25.00 -23.94 -5.38
C CYS A 835 24.57 -22.81 -4.44
N GLY A 836 24.92 -22.96 -3.16
CA GLY A 836 24.64 -22.02 -2.08
C GLY A 836 25.44 -22.29 -0.80
N ARG A 837 26.63 -22.90 -0.95
CA ARG A 837 27.65 -22.94 0.08
C ARG A 837 28.97 -22.52 -0.55
N ALA A 838 29.32 -21.26 -0.33
CA ALA A 838 30.68 -20.79 -0.15
C ALA A 838 30.58 -19.64 0.86
#